data_AF-A0A831XER4-F1
#
_entry.id   AF-A0A831XER4-F1
#
_cell.length_a   1.000
_cell.length_b   1.000
_cell.length_c   1.000
_cell.angle_alpha   90.00
_cell.angle_beta   90.00
_cell.angle_gamma   90.00
#
_symmetry.space_group_name_H-M   'P 1'
#
loop_
_entity.id
_entity.type
_entity.pdbx_description
1 polymer ?
#
loop_
_entity_poly.entity_id
_entity_poly.type
_entity_poly.pdbx_seq_one_letter_code
_entity_poly.pdbx_strand_id
1 'polypeptide(L)'
;MGTENRTKRTFGAVPVLVVAAASLALALVVLCGTGSVHAGTITTCAGCHGMPPEDAPFRNISTGGFAGNHGTHVAAAASAAACTKCHNNSGYLNSHRDGTIQLAPNINSSPAAGGGQYKVSGTAVTFRNQTSVPVLGSCANVNCHFEAATPQWGSAPFSAPADCDKCHGAPPSGGATGAAGSHAKHDLYYSGAANCRKCHSNNTTFSHATSAGRRSLNISFAEAPNNGSGTYSGLLSDYLPSQNNTFGTCTNLYCHSPGTKASSVDPPNQAATWGTPLPANCTGCHKSNNASGDVMATGSHAKHVNAAELYTIGCNKCHAGTVNGAMAIIDPSAHVNAKVNIAFNSLSTASGGTYGGQATPYAKDPGTAYGQCSNVYCHSNGQNNGGTGITYTQPTWGNAASGACGTCHGTSHHGGAEIATGSHTKHLAASAYSGQTRCLVCHNVGGLAFTGGCTQSCHVGTSKHTNQKVDLVIPSNFGASAAYNGTPAPGDGYNTCSNINCHYSTTTPAWGTATPITCVGCHTLAVLLASGAHAKHISATAVPTMYSYTANRSTAAEYNFGCSTCHPLSATNHYNSVINVTLKKDEAGVGSLRAKNSATTVGINVAGSGIIGTSKTSIRCTMAYCHSNGNADNLVYAVTPDWYGGSFTGDKCANCHGNAPNSTIAGSKSHYNNRFLGYTSTPGGHQIGIHAMGIYSSPTGLAKAGTTGRSSHGNPATATTISCNICHYATVTTARNDENTVCKTCHYAGNTVGALAGNPAAIADKSKHVNGLVNVEFQPISMLSKAQVRQKYYVTHTYSSVWTRNVGYKVSGSHDSAKVPLNTATMWDAGTKTCSNVACHMGNSVKWTDNDGATECISCHGSL
;
A
#
# COMPACT_ATOMS: atom_id res chain seq x y z
N MET A 1 26.56 46.18 73.06
CA MET A 1 25.38 47.00 72.76
C MET A 1 24.25 46.03 72.41
N GLY A 2 23.58 45.47 73.41
CA GLY A 2 22.26 45.89 73.92
C GLY A 2 21.34 44.66 73.73
N THR A 3 20.48 44.21 74.64
CA THR A 3 19.83 44.81 75.80
C THR A 3 19.29 43.69 76.71
N GLU A 4 19.16 44.01 77.98
CA GLU A 4 18.66 43.22 79.11
C GLU A 4 17.15 42.88 79.05
N ASN A 5 16.74 41.78 79.71
CA ASN A 5 15.71 41.72 80.80
C ASN A 5 15.40 40.26 81.13
N ARG A 6 15.75 39.71 82.30
CA ARG A 6 14.99 39.71 83.58
C ARG A 6 13.52 39.27 83.48
N THR A 7 13.26 38.11 84.08
CA THR A 7 12.05 37.87 84.89
C THR A 7 12.45 37.11 86.17
N LYS A 8 12.08 37.70 87.31
CA LYS A 8 12.20 37.19 88.68
C LYS A 8 10.84 36.64 89.12
N ARG A 9 10.88 35.86 90.23
CA ARG A 9 9.85 35.62 91.28
C ARG A 9 9.14 34.25 91.18
N THR A 10 8.95 33.43 92.22
CA THR A 10 9.25 33.52 93.68
C THR A 10 8.93 32.20 94.42
N PHE A 11 9.68 31.95 95.50
CA PHE A 11 9.36 31.38 96.84
C PHE A 11 8.83 29.95 97.08
N GLY A 12 9.55 29.26 97.99
CA GLY A 12 9.07 28.23 98.91
C GLY A 12 10.22 27.67 99.78
N ALA A 13 10.29 28.06 101.05
CA ALA A 13 11.30 27.72 102.05
C ALA A 13 10.82 26.62 103.04
N VAL A 14 11.70 25.64 103.35
CA VAL A 14 12.21 25.03 104.63
C VAL A 14 11.27 25.05 105.90
N PRO A 15 11.35 24.19 106.97
CA PRO A 15 12.50 23.36 107.39
C PRO A 15 12.31 22.09 108.29
N VAL A 16 13.46 21.49 108.69
CA VAL A 16 13.79 20.79 109.97
C VAL A 16 13.28 19.36 110.26
N LEU A 17 14.20 18.40 110.47
CA LEU A 17 14.40 17.72 111.77
C LEU A 17 15.78 17.02 111.87
N VAL A 18 16.44 17.22 113.01
CA VAL A 18 17.76 16.73 113.43
C VAL A 18 17.55 15.82 114.66
N VAL A 19 18.53 14.92 114.91
CA VAL A 19 18.97 14.36 116.22
C VAL A 19 18.74 12.85 116.42
N ALA A 20 19.85 12.08 116.48
CA ALA A 20 20.27 11.18 117.58
C ALA A 20 21.64 10.54 117.19
N ALA A 21 22.78 11.10 117.64
CA ALA A 21 23.48 10.81 118.90
C ALA A 21 24.01 9.35 118.96
N ALA A 22 25.31 9.10 118.74
CA ALA A 22 26.44 9.35 119.66
C ALA A 22 26.45 8.40 120.87
N SER A 23 26.94 7.17 120.66
CA SER A 23 27.38 6.27 121.74
C SER A 23 28.15 5.06 121.20
N LEU A 24 29.39 5.26 120.73
CA LEU A 24 30.42 4.19 120.71
C LEU A 24 31.85 4.71 120.47
N ALA A 25 32.22 5.83 121.10
CA ALA A 25 33.56 6.43 120.99
C ALA A 25 34.38 6.33 122.30
N LEU A 26 34.17 5.28 123.09
CA LEU A 26 34.91 5.07 124.35
C LEU A 26 35.24 3.59 124.63
N ALA A 27 35.66 2.87 123.59
CA ALA A 27 36.40 1.60 123.73
C ALA A 27 37.64 1.57 122.82
N LEU A 28 38.16 2.77 122.51
CA LEU A 28 39.51 2.97 122.00
C LEU A 28 40.43 2.97 123.23
N VAL A 29 41.54 2.23 123.17
CA VAL A 29 42.61 2.08 124.20
C VAL A 29 42.50 0.81 125.07
N VAL A 30 42.52 -0.38 124.46
CA VAL A 30 43.41 -1.49 124.86
C VAL A 30 43.67 -2.34 123.60
N LEU A 31 44.93 -2.77 123.41
CA LEU A 31 45.48 -3.59 122.33
C LEU A 31 46.03 -2.84 121.10
N CYS A 32 47.20 -2.21 121.30
CA CYS A 32 48.23 -2.17 120.27
C CYS A 32 48.55 -3.59 119.79
N GLY A 33 48.32 -3.85 118.50
CA GLY A 33 48.88 -4.98 117.77
C GLY A 33 49.47 -4.47 116.47
N THR A 34 50.80 -4.39 116.41
CA THR A 34 51.57 -4.16 115.18
C THR A 34 51.38 -5.35 114.24
N GLY A 35 50.39 -5.27 113.35
CA GLY A 35 50.18 -6.22 112.26
C GLY A 35 50.62 -5.60 110.95
N SER A 36 51.68 -6.15 110.35
CA SER A 36 52.09 -5.86 108.98
C SER A 36 50.90 -6.01 108.03
N VAL A 37 50.60 -4.98 107.26
CA VAL A 37 49.65 -5.04 106.13
C VAL A 37 50.14 -6.11 105.15
N HIS A 38 49.54 -7.30 105.23
CA HIS A 38 49.67 -8.31 104.20
C HIS A 38 48.77 -7.89 103.03
N ALA A 39 49.37 -7.71 101.85
CA ALA A 39 48.62 -7.56 100.61
C ALA A 39 47.72 -8.80 100.44
N GLY A 40 46.40 -8.59 100.41
CA GLY A 40 45.43 -9.67 100.20
C GLY A 40 45.70 -10.40 98.88
N THR A 41 45.56 -11.72 98.89
CA THR A 41 45.70 -12.56 97.71
C THR A 41 44.67 -12.16 96.66
N ILE A 42 45.11 -11.58 95.55
CA ILE A 42 44.23 -11.27 94.41
C ILE A 42 43.85 -12.60 93.73
N THR A 43 42.61 -13.06 93.93
CA THR A 43 42.11 -14.35 93.41
C THR A 43 41.19 -14.20 92.19
N THR A 44 40.85 -12.98 91.79
CA THR A 44 39.99 -12.70 90.63
C THR A 44 40.59 -11.60 89.75
N CYS A 45 40.24 -11.61 88.46
CA CYS A 45 40.70 -10.60 87.50
C CYS A 45 40.32 -9.16 87.92
N ALA A 46 39.15 -9.00 88.55
CA ALA A 46 38.66 -7.72 89.05
C ALA A 46 39.54 -7.11 90.14
N GLY A 47 40.28 -7.93 90.90
CA GLY A 47 41.19 -7.46 91.93
C GLY A 47 42.46 -6.77 91.42
N CYS A 48 42.75 -6.84 90.11
CA CYS A 48 43.87 -6.11 89.49
C CYS A 48 43.39 -4.94 88.62
N HIS A 49 42.41 -5.17 87.74
CA HIS A 49 42.08 -4.21 86.66
C HIS A 49 40.58 -4.00 86.43
N GLY A 50 39.68 -4.58 87.22
CA GLY A 50 38.25 -4.62 86.87
C GLY A 50 37.94 -5.68 85.78
N MET A 51 36.66 -6.01 85.60
CA MET A 51 36.19 -6.98 84.60
C MET A 51 34.91 -6.46 83.91
N PRO A 52 35.01 -5.89 82.70
CA PRO A 52 36.23 -5.62 81.93
C PRO A 52 37.10 -4.51 82.54
N PRO A 53 38.34 -4.31 82.05
CA PRO A 53 39.14 -3.20 82.50
C PRO A 53 38.45 -1.84 82.37
N GLU A 54 38.57 -0.99 83.39
CA GLU A 54 38.00 0.36 83.34
C GLU A 54 38.80 1.25 82.37
N ASP A 55 38.11 2.02 81.53
CA ASP A 55 38.76 2.92 80.58
C ASP A 55 39.02 4.28 81.25
N ALA A 56 40.27 4.74 81.21
CA ALA A 56 40.70 6.03 81.77
C ALA A 56 41.77 6.68 80.88
N PRO A 57 41.88 8.02 80.80
CA PRO A 57 42.87 8.68 79.94
C PRO A 57 44.34 8.40 80.33
N PHE A 58 44.57 7.85 81.52
CA PHE A 58 45.88 7.47 82.05
C PHE A 58 45.74 6.19 82.90
N ARG A 59 46.87 5.59 83.30
CA ARG A 59 46.86 4.43 84.20
C ARG A 59 46.46 4.85 85.62
N ASN A 60 45.23 4.57 86.00
CA ASN A 60 44.68 4.85 87.33
C ASN A 60 44.98 3.68 88.27
N ILE A 61 45.87 3.90 89.25
CA ILE A 61 46.31 2.87 90.19
C ILE A 61 45.19 2.47 91.17
N SER A 62 44.25 3.38 91.45
CA SER A 62 43.18 3.14 92.42
C SER A 62 42.00 2.36 91.85
N THR A 63 41.75 2.49 90.55
CA THR A 63 40.64 1.79 89.89
C THR A 63 41.10 0.67 88.95
N GLY A 64 42.41 0.58 88.71
CA GLY A 64 43.00 -0.36 87.75
C GLY A 64 42.80 0.05 86.29
N GLY A 65 42.13 1.18 86.03
CA GLY A 65 41.80 1.63 84.69
C GLY A 65 42.99 2.18 83.90
N PHE A 66 42.91 2.13 82.58
CA PHE A 66 43.96 2.61 81.67
C PHE A 66 43.42 3.05 80.31
N ALA A 67 44.28 3.67 79.51
CA ALA A 67 43.91 4.22 78.20
C ALA A 67 43.40 3.12 77.26
N GLY A 68 42.14 3.25 76.86
CA GLY A 68 41.45 2.25 76.05
C GLY A 68 39.96 2.58 75.88
N ASN A 69 39.24 1.62 75.31
CA ASN A 69 37.79 1.66 75.14
C ASN A 69 37.19 0.23 75.32
N HIS A 70 37.65 -0.54 76.30
CA HIS A 70 37.17 -1.88 76.64
C HIS A 70 35.68 -1.90 76.95
N GLY A 71 35.17 -0.91 77.68
CA GLY A 71 33.75 -0.78 78.01
C GLY A 71 32.86 -0.61 76.78
N THR A 72 33.45 -0.24 75.63
CA THR A 72 32.73 -0.23 74.36
C THR A 72 32.74 -1.59 73.66
N HIS A 73 33.76 -2.45 73.86
CA HIS A 73 33.93 -3.72 73.14
C HIS A 73 33.41 -4.95 73.87
N VAL A 74 33.25 -4.88 75.19
CA VAL A 74 32.78 -5.97 76.03
C VAL A 74 31.77 -5.46 77.06
N ALA A 75 30.76 -6.26 77.39
CA ALA A 75 29.73 -5.89 78.35
C ALA A 75 30.31 -5.70 79.77
N ALA A 76 29.64 -4.89 80.60
CA ALA A 76 30.06 -4.59 81.98
C ALA A 76 30.20 -5.82 82.90
N ALA A 77 29.67 -6.99 82.50
CA ALA A 77 29.84 -8.28 83.18
C ALA A 77 30.44 -9.33 82.23
N ALA A 78 31.66 -9.07 81.72
CA ALA A 78 32.32 -9.93 80.76
C ALA A 78 32.87 -11.22 81.40
N SER A 79 32.74 -12.35 80.69
CA SER A 79 33.38 -13.62 81.09
C SER A 79 34.83 -13.69 80.57
N ALA A 80 35.64 -14.56 81.17
CA ALA A 80 37.01 -14.81 80.69
C ALA A 80 37.06 -15.24 79.20
N ALA A 81 36.03 -15.93 78.72
CA ALA A 81 35.88 -16.32 77.31
C ALA A 81 35.63 -15.13 76.36
N ALA A 82 35.12 -14.00 76.84
CA ALA A 82 34.99 -12.80 76.02
C ALA A 82 36.36 -12.19 75.70
N CYS A 83 37.31 -12.28 76.64
CA CYS A 83 38.64 -11.70 76.53
C CYS A 83 39.57 -12.52 75.60
N THR A 84 39.36 -13.84 75.47
CA THR A 84 40.18 -14.71 74.60
C THR A 84 40.04 -14.39 73.11
N LYS A 85 39.01 -13.61 72.74
CA LYS A 85 38.83 -13.13 71.36
C LYS A 85 39.94 -12.16 70.95
N CYS A 86 40.44 -11.35 71.87
CA CYS A 86 41.45 -10.33 71.60
C CYS A 86 42.80 -10.65 72.25
N HIS A 87 42.79 -11.43 73.33
CA HIS A 87 43.98 -11.75 74.12
C HIS A 87 44.35 -13.22 74.01
N ASN A 88 45.65 -13.49 73.81
CA ASN A 88 46.19 -14.83 73.93
C ASN A 88 46.52 -15.06 75.41
N ASN A 89 45.82 -15.95 76.10
CA ASN A 89 46.20 -16.28 77.46
C ASN A 89 45.82 -17.73 77.78
N SER A 90 46.81 -18.48 78.27
CA SER A 90 46.76 -19.90 78.61
C SER A 90 45.88 -20.18 79.84
N GLY A 91 44.58 -19.91 79.74
CA GLY A 91 43.59 -20.23 80.77
C GLY A 91 43.49 -19.26 81.96
N TYR A 92 44.03 -18.03 81.84
CA TYR A 92 43.98 -16.99 82.88
C TYR A 92 44.54 -17.45 84.25
N LEU A 93 45.59 -18.26 84.21
CA LEU A 93 46.34 -18.69 85.39
C LEU A 93 47.18 -17.52 85.94
N ASN A 94 47.67 -17.65 87.18
CA ASN A 94 48.51 -16.63 87.84
C ASN A 94 49.77 -16.22 87.04
N SER A 95 50.20 -17.04 86.06
CA SER A 95 51.28 -16.77 85.11
C SER A 95 51.01 -15.60 84.15
N HIS A 96 49.77 -15.14 84.03
CA HIS A 96 49.39 -13.94 83.26
C HIS A 96 49.96 -12.63 83.83
N ARG A 97 50.51 -12.64 85.06
CA ARG A 97 51.09 -11.47 85.73
C ARG A 97 52.55 -11.22 85.33
N ASP A 98 52.86 -11.25 84.03
CA ASP A 98 54.23 -11.14 83.50
C ASP A 98 54.61 -9.70 83.09
N GLY A 99 53.75 -8.72 83.38
CA GLY A 99 53.94 -7.32 83.00
C GLY A 99 53.67 -7.04 81.52
N THR A 100 53.13 -8.02 80.78
CA THR A 100 52.76 -7.89 79.38
C THR A 100 51.26 -8.01 79.16
N ILE A 101 50.78 -7.40 78.08
CA ILE A 101 49.43 -7.56 77.54
C ILE A 101 49.60 -8.42 76.29
N GLN A 102 49.24 -9.70 76.40
CA GLN A 102 49.32 -10.64 75.30
C GLN A 102 48.08 -10.52 74.39
N LEU A 103 48.31 -10.46 73.09
CA LEU A 103 47.27 -10.32 72.06
C LEU A 103 47.14 -11.63 71.29
N ALA A 104 45.91 -11.96 70.90
CA ALA A 104 45.64 -13.13 70.07
C ALA A 104 46.38 -12.97 68.73
N PRO A 105 47.14 -13.99 68.28
CA PRO A 105 47.83 -13.92 66.98
C PRO A 105 46.85 -13.85 65.79
N ASN A 106 45.61 -14.32 65.97
CA ASN A 106 44.49 -14.08 65.08
C ASN A 106 43.26 -13.68 65.92
N ILE A 107 43.06 -12.37 66.07
CA ILE A 107 41.94 -11.78 66.81
C ILE A 107 40.61 -12.27 66.24
N ASN A 108 39.81 -12.87 67.13
CA ASN A 108 38.49 -13.44 66.88
C ASN A 108 38.43 -14.43 65.71
N SER A 109 39.52 -15.16 65.47
CA SER A 109 39.64 -16.16 64.39
C SER A 109 39.21 -15.60 63.03
N SER A 110 39.72 -14.42 62.68
CA SER A 110 39.43 -13.77 61.41
C SER A 110 39.80 -14.69 60.22
N PRO A 111 38.92 -14.79 59.20
CA PRO A 111 39.19 -15.57 57.99
C PRO A 111 40.17 -14.87 57.03
N ALA A 112 40.49 -13.60 57.26
CA ALA A 112 41.44 -12.86 56.43
C ALA A 112 42.83 -13.49 56.39
N ALA A 113 43.47 -13.44 55.21
CA ALA A 113 44.85 -13.87 55.06
C ALA A 113 45.77 -13.10 56.03
N GLY A 114 46.52 -13.83 56.85
CA GLY A 114 47.36 -13.25 57.92
C GLY A 114 46.66 -13.01 59.27
N GLY A 115 45.36 -13.31 59.37
CA GLY A 115 44.56 -13.20 60.59
C GLY A 115 44.27 -11.75 61.01
N GLY A 116 43.40 -11.59 62.01
CA GLY A 116 43.11 -10.33 62.66
C GLY A 116 44.25 -9.93 63.59
N GLN A 117 44.76 -8.72 63.43
CA GLN A 117 45.98 -8.26 64.09
C GLN A 117 45.76 -6.93 64.79
N TYR A 118 46.43 -6.74 65.92
CA TYR A 118 46.64 -5.43 66.53
C TYR A 118 48.00 -4.88 66.08
N LYS A 119 48.01 -3.65 65.56
CA LYS A 119 49.17 -3.00 64.96
C LYS A 119 49.50 -1.71 65.67
N VAL A 120 50.77 -1.53 66.00
CA VAL A 120 51.30 -0.29 66.58
C VAL A 120 52.24 0.32 65.56
N SER A 121 52.01 1.57 65.18
CA SER A 121 52.79 2.25 64.13
C SER A 121 52.88 1.45 62.82
N GLY A 122 51.81 0.70 62.49
CA GLY A 122 51.72 -0.13 61.28
C GLY A 122 52.26 -1.56 61.41
N THR A 123 52.95 -1.91 62.49
CA THR A 123 53.55 -3.25 62.69
C THR A 123 52.69 -4.11 63.62
N ALA A 124 52.41 -5.35 63.23
CA ALA A 124 51.66 -6.30 64.05
C ALA A 124 52.44 -6.70 65.31
N VAL A 125 51.76 -6.76 66.45
CA VAL A 125 52.35 -7.12 67.75
C VAL A 125 51.55 -8.23 68.42
N THR A 126 52.24 -9.19 69.04
CA THR A 126 51.62 -10.30 69.79
C THR A 126 51.64 -10.08 71.31
N PHE A 127 52.41 -9.10 71.78
CA PHE A 127 52.42 -8.67 73.19
C PHE A 127 52.83 -7.20 73.32
N ARG A 128 52.51 -6.59 74.46
CA ARG A 128 52.92 -5.22 74.82
C ARG A 128 53.33 -5.13 76.29
N ASN A 129 54.42 -4.44 76.58
CA ASN A 129 54.78 -4.15 77.98
C ASN A 129 53.80 -3.14 78.58
N GLN A 130 53.36 -3.38 79.80
CA GLN A 130 52.55 -2.43 80.56
C GLN A 130 53.43 -1.23 80.97
N THR A 131 53.12 -0.05 80.44
CA THR A 131 53.86 1.20 80.74
C THR A 131 52.89 2.29 81.19
N SER A 132 53.40 3.30 81.88
CA SER A 132 52.60 4.46 82.33
C SER A 132 52.19 5.40 81.18
N VAL A 133 52.86 5.32 80.02
CA VAL A 133 52.58 6.11 78.82
C VAL A 133 52.40 5.17 77.62
N PRO A 134 51.27 4.47 77.52
CA PRO A 134 51.08 3.46 76.47
C PRO A 134 50.88 4.12 75.10
N VAL A 135 51.67 3.71 74.11
CA VAL A 135 51.39 4.00 72.68
C VAL A 135 50.31 3.04 72.21
N LEU A 136 49.14 3.55 71.86
CA LEU A 136 47.99 2.76 71.39
C LEU A 136 48.10 2.50 69.87
N GLY A 137 47.64 1.33 69.46
CA GLY A 137 47.62 0.87 68.08
C GLY A 137 46.20 0.78 67.50
N SER A 138 46.07 0.28 66.29
CA SER A 138 44.79 -0.03 65.62
C SER A 138 44.71 -1.50 65.25
N CYS A 139 43.51 -2.01 65.06
CA CYS A 139 43.29 -3.35 64.53
C CYS A 139 43.28 -3.32 63.00
N ALA A 140 43.74 -4.41 62.38
CA ALA A 140 43.65 -4.64 60.94
C ALA A 140 43.18 -6.09 60.68
N ASN A 141 42.45 -6.30 59.60
CA ASN A 141 41.95 -7.61 59.19
C ASN A 141 41.06 -8.30 60.24
N VAL A 142 40.52 -7.57 61.22
CA VAL A 142 39.65 -8.14 62.24
C VAL A 142 38.23 -8.25 61.70
N ASN A 143 37.64 -9.45 61.79
CA ASN A 143 36.26 -9.69 61.31
C ASN A 143 35.24 -8.75 61.99
N CYS A 144 35.44 -8.39 63.26
CA CYS A 144 34.61 -7.41 63.99
C CYS A 144 34.53 -6.03 63.31
N HIS A 145 35.49 -5.65 62.50
CA HIS A 145 35.48 -4.37 61.77
C HIS A 145 35.53 -4.58 60.26
N PHE A 146 34.86 -5.63 59.78
CA PHE A 146 34.75 -5.94 58.35
C PHE A 146 36.10 -6.02 57.64
N GLU A 147 37.14 -6.45 58.36
CA GLU A 147 38.52 -6.55 57.87
C GLU A 147 39.14 -5.22 57.43
N ALA A 148 38.48 -4.10 57.74
CA ALA A 148 39.02 -2.76 57.55
C ALA A 148 40.03 -2.42 58.66
N ALA A 149 40.91 -1.45 58.37
CA ALA A 149 41.73 -0.83 59.39
C ALA A 149 40.83 -0.03 60.35
N THR A 150 40.95 -0.29 61.65
CA THR A 150 40.16 0.41 62.65
C THR A 150 40.79 1.77 62.99
N PRO A 151 40.01 2.69 63.60
CA PRO A 151 40.59 3.77 64.38
C PRO A 151 41.57 3.25 65.44
N GLN A 152 42.40 4.15 65.95
CA GLN A 152 43.29 3.84 67.06
C GLN A 152 42.46 3.41 68.28
N TRP A 153 42.91 2.38 69.00
CA TRP A 153 42.33 1.93 70.25
C TRP A 153 42.20 3.11 71.24
N GLY A 154 41.08 3.16 71.98
CA GLY A 154 40.75 4.30 72.84
C GLY A 154 40.11 5.50 72.14
N SER A 155 39.85 5.44 70.82
CA SER A 155 39.04 6.44 70.12
C SER A 155 37.57 6.40 70.58
N ALA A 156 36.86 7.51 70.35
CA ALA A 156 35.43 7.64 70.65
C ALA A 156 34.59 6.55 69.94
N PRO A 157 33.51 6.06 70.58
CA PRO A 157 32.63 5.07 69.98
C PRO A 157 31.88 5.64 68.78
N PHE A 158 31.61 4.79 67.78
CA PHE A 158 30.76 5.14 66.65
C PHE A 158 29.31 5.35 67.10
N SER A 159 28.64 6.31 66.47
CA SER A 159 27.27 6.72 66.79
C SER A 159 26.32 6.40 65.63
N ALA A 160 25.20 5.74 65.93
CA ALA A 160 24.12 5.54 64.97
C ALA A 160 23.17 6.77 65.00
N PRO A 161 22.75 7.32 63.85
CA PRO A 161 23.01 6.87 62.47
C PRO A 161 24.20 7.56 61.77
N ALA A 162 24.94 8.45 62.46
CA ALA A 162 25.92 9.33 61.85
C ALA A 162 27.14 8.62 61.25
N ASP A 163 27.55 7.49 61.84
CA ASP A 163 28.78 6.77 61.48
C ASP A 163 28.51 5.42 60.76
N CYS A 164 27.31 5.24 60.20
CA CYS A 164 26.97 4.03 59.43
C CYS A 164 27.94 3.79 58.25
N ASP A 165 28.48 4.88 57.70
CA ASP A 165 29.48 4.89 56.63
C ASP A 165 30.80 4.22 57.03
N LYS A 166 31.15 4.28 58.31
CA LYS A 166 32.41 3.70 58.84
C LYS A 166 32.41 2.17 58.83
N CYS A 167 31.24 1.55 58.86
CA CYS A 167 31.09 0.09 58.84
C CYS A 167 30.56 -0.43 57.49
N HIS A 168 29.63 0.28 56.86
CA HIS A 168 28.96 -0.19 55.65
C HIS A 168 29.52 0.41 54.35
N GLY A 169 30.35 1.48 54.44
CA GLY A 169 30.53 2.45 53.36
C GLY A 169 29.21 3.24 53.17
N ALA A 170 29.22 4.58 53.11
CA ALA A 170 27.99 5.34 52.85
C ALA A 170 27.97 6.08 51.51
N PRO A 171 27.02 5.73 50.63
CA PRO A 171 26.18 4.54 50.76
C PRO A 171 27.06 3.28 50.48
N PRO A 172 26.57 2.03 50.59
CA PRO A 172 27.10 0.93 49.79
C PRO A 172 26.98 1.19 48.26
N SER A 173 26.52 2.38 47.88
CA SER A 173 26.51 2.98 46.56
C SER A 173 27.91 3.45 46.19
N GLY A 174 28.50 2.78 45.20
CA GLY A 174 29.33 3.44 44.21
C GLY A 174 30.85 3.38 44.37
N GLY A 175 31.38 2.70 45.39
CA GLY A 175 32.75 2.18 45.32
C GLY A 175 32.76 0.82 44.62
N ALA A 176 33.73 0.59 43.72
CA ALA A 176 33.87 -0.64 42.91
C ALA A 176 34.16 -1.94 43.70
N THR A 177 33.84 -2.01 44.99
CA THR A 177 34.13 -3.16 45.86
C THR A 177 32.83 -3.75 46.38
N GLY A 178 32.48 -4.88 45.77
CA GLY A 178 31.29 -5.69 46.07
C GLY A 178 30.62 -6.25 44.80
N ALA A 179 31.40 -6.83 43.89
CA ALA A 179 30.95 -7.68 42.78
C ALA A 179 29.85 -7.10 41.84
N ALA A 180 30.15 -5.98 41.17
CA ALA A 180 29.57 -5.52 39.89
C ALA A 180 28.34 -4.58 39.89
N GLY A 181 28.16 -3.74 40.91
CA GLY A 181 27.30 -2.54 40.77
C GLY A 181 25.78 -2.76 40.89
N SER A 182 25.35 -3.87 41.50
CA SER A 182 23.92 -4.13 41.77
C SER A 182 23.29 -3.07 42.68
N HIS A 183 23.98 -2.61 43.74
CA HIS A 183 23.50 -1.47 44.54
C HIS A 183 23.39 -0.19 43.69
N ALA A 184 24.37 0.10 42.84
CA ALA A 184 24.33 1.28 41.97
C ALA A 184 23.13 1.24 41.00
N LYS A 185 22.71 0.06 40.53
CA LYS A 185 21.49 -0.09 39.73
C LYS A 185 20.22 0.20 40.53
N HIS A 186 20.13 -0.27 41.77
CA HIS A 186 18.97 0.02 42.62
C HIS A 186 18.92 1.48 43.07
N ASP A 187 20.08 2.12 43.28
CA ASP A 187 20.20 3.53 43.65
C ASP A 187 19.65 4.47 42.56
N LEU A 188 19.66 4.05 41.29
CA LEU A 188 18.99 4.78 40.19
C LEU A 188 17.46 4.90 40.39
N TYR A 189 16.84 3.93 41.06
CA TYR A 189 15.39 3.89 41.30
C TYR A 189 15.01 4.28 42.73
N TYR A 190 15.90 4.00 43.70
CA TYR A 190 15.66 4.16 45.11
C TYR A 190 16.84 4.86 45.80
N SER A 191 17.03 6.14 45.50
CA SER A 191 18.19 6.90 45.96
C SER A 191 18.17 7.17 47.47
N GLY A 192 19.33 7.05 48.12
CA GLY A 192 19.54 7.50 49.50
C GLY A 192 19.26 6.46 50.59
N ALA A 193 19.87 6.64 51.76
CA ALA A 193 19.95 5.63 52.81
C ALA A 193 18.59 5.18 53.39
N ALA A 194 17.57 6.05 53.35
CA ALA A 194 16.21 5.70 53.78
C ALA A 194 15.59 4.59 52.92
N ASN A 195 16.11 4.34 51.72
CA ASN A 195 15.62 3.31 50.81
C ASN A 195 16.31 1.94 50.97
N CYS A 196 17.34 1.82 51.80
CA CYS A 196 17.89 0.51 52.17
C CYS A 196 16.82 -0.40 52.77
N ARG A 197 15.83 0.20 53.46
CA ARG A 197 14.67 -0.48 54.04
C ARG A 197 13.79 -1.23 53.04
N LYS A 198 13.95 -0.95 51.74
CA LYS A 198 13.28 -1.69 50.66
C LYS A 198 13.74 -3.15 50.55
N CYS A 199 14.97 -3.42 50.99
CA CYS A 199 15.58 -4.76 50.91
C CYS A 199 16.22 -5.23 52.24
N HIS A 200 16.48 -4.33 53.18
CA HIS A 200 17.10 -4.65 54.47
C HIS A 200 16.27 -4.11 55.62
N SER A 201 15.93 -4.90 56.63
CA SER A 201 15.21 -4.31 57.76
C SER A 201 16.12 -3.40 58.61
N ASN A 202 15.55 -2.33 59.18
CA ASN A 202 16.29 -1.39 60.01
C ASN A 202 16.79 -2.09 61.30
N ASN A 203 18.10 -2.04 61.53
CA ASN A 203 18.65 -2.35 62.85
C ASN A 203 18.52 -1.08 63.71
N THR A 204 17.47 -0.99 64.53
CA THR A 204 17.20 0.17 65.40
C THR A 204 18.11 0.24 66.63
N THR A 205 18.96 -0.77 66.83
CA THR A 205 19.97 -0.83 67.89
C THR A 205 21.30 -1.30 67.31
N PHE A 206 22.38 -0.61 67.68
CA PHE A 206 23.74 -1.06 67.34
C PHE A 206 24.02 -2.38 68.05
N SER A 207 24.05 -3.48 67.29
CA SER A 207 24.47 -4.79 67.80
C SER A 207 25.97 -4.95 67.59
N HIS A 208 26.71 -5.19 68.68
CA HIS A 208 28.16 -5.28 68.64
C HIS A 208 28.67 -6.34 67.64
N ALA A 209 29.74 -6.01 66.91
CA ALA A 209 30.29 -6.80 65.81
C ALA A 209 31.07 -8.06 66.24
N THR A 210 30.91 -8.52 67.48
CA THR A 210 31.48 -9.81 67.94
C THR A 210 30.94 -11.04 67.18
N SER A 211 30.06 -10.82 66.20
CA SER A 211 29.40 -11.81 65.34
C SER A 211 29.58 -11.53 63.84
N ALA A 212 30.39 -10.56 63.43
CA ALA A 212 30.64 -10.30 62.01
C ALA A 212 31.29 -11.52 61.32
N GLY A 213 30.73 -11.94 60.17
CA GLY A 213 31.05 -13.20 59.49
C GLY A 213 30.37 -14.45 60.07
N ARG A 214 29.60 -14.32 61.16
CA ARG A 214 28.81 -15.41 61.80
C ARG A 214 27.33 -15.08 61.98
N ARG A 215 26.93 -13.82 61.79
CA ARG A 215 25.55 -13.34 61.79
C ARG A 215 25.12 -13.06 60.36
N SER A 216 23.98 -13.61 59.95
CA SER A 216 23.36 -13.37 58.64
C SER A 216 23.01 -11.90 58.39
N LEU A 217 23.25 -11.42 57.17
CA LEU A 217 22.63 -10.21 56.62
C LEU A 217 21.12 -10.30 56.77
N ASN A 218 20.49 -9.19 57.13
CA ASN A 218 19.04 -9.12 57.30
C ASN A 218 18.42 -8.61 56.00
N ILE A 219 17.93 -9.53 55.17
CA ILE A 219 17.25 -9.22 53.90
C ILE A 219 15.75 -9.40 54.09
N SER A 220 14.97 -8.36 53.79
CA SER A 220 13.52 -8.33 53.91
C SER A 220 12.91 -7.40 52.85
N PHE A 221 11.86 -7.86 52.18
CA PHE A 221 11.13 -7.12 51.14
C PHE A 221 9.77 -6.59 51.64
N ALA A 222 9.68 -6.27 52.94
CA ALA A 222 8.44 -5.86 53.60
C ALA A 222 7.84 -4.54 53.07
N GLU A 223 8.68 -3.67 52.51
CA GLU A 223 8.25 -2.35 52.04
C GLU A 223 7.64 -2.36 50.65
N ALA A 224 6.80 -1.37 50.36
CA ALA A 224 6.36 -1.08 49.01
C ALA A 224 7.55 -0.87 48.06
N PRO A 225 7.54 -1.38 46.81
CA PRO A 225 6.37 -1.96 46.15
C PRO A 225 6.16 -3.46 46.40
N ASN A 226 7.08 -4.15 47.07
CA ASN A 226 7.02 -5.61 47.23
C ASN A 226 6.08 -6.04 48.37
N ASN A 227 5.85 -5.20 49.38
CA ASN A 227 4.84 -5.39 50.43
C ASN A 227 4.89 -6.78 51.11
N GLY A 228 6.10 -7.29 51.36
CA GLY A 228 6.34 -8.60 51.97
C GLY A 228 6.51 -9.76 50.98
N SER A 229 6.36 -9.51 49.68
CA SER A 229 6.63 -10.49 48.63
C SER A 229 8.13 -10.56 48.30
N GLY A 230 8.63 -11.77 48.07
CA GLY A 230 9.94 -12.00 47.48
C GLY A 230 10.94 -12.69 48.41
N THR A 231 11.95 -13.30 47.81
CA THR A 231 12.97 -14.07 48.52
C THR A 231 14.36 -13.87 47.89
N TYR A 232 15.39 -14.05 48.72
CA TYR A 232 16.78 -14.14 48.30
C TYR A 232 17.33 -15.51 48.68
N SER A 233 17.91 -16.22 47.72
CA SER A 233 18.39 -17.60 47.91
C SER A 233 19.85 -17.71 48.33
N GLY A 234 20.59 -16.59 48.37
CA GLY A 234 22.02 -16.59 48.63
C GLY A 234 22.37 -16.77 50.10
N LEU A 235 23.62 -17.12 50.35
CA LEU A 235 24.16 -17.12 51.70
C LEU A 235 24.16 -15.69 52.24
N LEU A 236 23.92 -15.58 53.54
CA LEU A 236 23.80 -14.29 54.24
C LEU A 236 24.97 -14.04 55.19
N SER A 237 25.87 -15.00 55.35
CA SER A 237 26.98 -14.97 56.32
C SER A 237 28.37 -14.88 55.68
N ASP A 238 28.42 -14.71 54.37
CA ASP A 238 29.61 -14.65 53.51
C ASP A 238 29.78 -13.25 52.91
N TYR A 239 29.86 -12.23 53.76
CA TYR A 239 29.98 -10.82 53.36
C TYR A 239 31.32 -10.18 53.74
N LEU A 240 32.23 -10.92 54.38
CA LEU A 240 33.56 -10.40 54.68
C LEU A 240 34.42 -10.36 53.41
N PRO A 241 35.27 -9.33 53.21
CA PRO A 241 36.12 -9.22 52.03
C PRO A 241 37.01 -10.43 51.75
N SER A 242 37.46 -11.15 52.77
CA SER A 242 38.30 -12.34 52.60
C SER A 242 37.52 -13.63 52.30
N GLN A 243 36.20 -13.60 52.38
CA GLN A 243 35.36 -14.76 52.07
C GLN A 243 35.07 -14.82 50.57
N ASN A 244 34.80 -16.02 50.07
CA ASN A 244 34.33 -16.18 48.69
C ASN A 244 32.81 -16.03 48.68
N ASN A 245 32.34 -14.83 48.33
CA ASN A 245 30.93 -14.48 48.41
C ASN A 245 30.17 -15.16 47.25
N THR A 246 29.17 -15.98 47.58
CA THR A 246 28.33 -16.66 46.59
C THR A 246 26.96 -15.99 46.54
N PHE A 247 26.71 -15.22 45.48
CA PHE A 247 25.47 -14.49 45.34
C PHE A 247 24.29 -15.36 44.92
N GLY A 248 23.15 -15.15 45.57
CA GLY A 248 21.89 -15.79 45.23
C GLY A 248 21.00 -15.03 44.26
N THR A 249 19.86 -15.64 43.98
CA THR A 249 18.79 -15.13 43.13
C THR A 249 17.71 -14.43 43.94
N CYS A 250 17.19 -13.35 43.37
CA CYS A 250 16.02 -12.62 43.84
C CYS A 250 14.80 -13.10 43.06
N THR A 251 13.76 -13.58 43.74
CA THR A 251 12.54 -14.09 43.09
C THR A 251 11.26 -13.57 43.74
N ASN A 252 10.13 -13.64 43.01
CA ASN A 252 8.82 -13.21 43.47
C ASN A 252 8.75 -11.72 43.89
N LEU A 253 9.38 -10.86 43.10
CA LEU A 253 9.49 -9.42 43.33
C LEU A 253 8.89 -8.62 42.17
N TYR A 254 8.32 -7.45 42.45
CA TYR A 254 7.69 -6.59 41.44
C TYR A 254 8.70 -6.10 40.39
N CYS A 255 9.83 -5.50 40.80
CA CYS A 255 10.83 -4.96 39.87
C CYS A 255 11.62 -6.04 39.10
N HIS A 256 11.61 -7.29 39.59
CA HIS A 256 12.16 -8.45 38.89
C HIS A 256 11.05 -9.33 38.34
N SER A 257 10.12 -8.70 37.63
CA SER A 257 9.03 -9.38 36.92
C SER A 257 8.84 -8.75 35.54
N PRO A 258 8.08 -9.41 34.64
CA PRO A 258 7.69 -8.81 33.37
C PRO A 258 6.68 -7.65 33.49
N GLY A 259 6.14 -7.36 34.69
CA GLY A 259 5.18 -6.27 34.91
C GLY A 259 3.80 -6.48 34.24
N THR A 260 3.45 -7.71 33.90
CA THR A 260 2.24 -8.07 33.11
C THR A 260 0.97 -8.22 33.96
N LYS A 261 1.09 -8.33 35.28
CA LYS A 261 0.00 -8.64 36.21
C LYS A 261 -0.01 -7.67 37.40
N ALA A 262 -1.20 -7.43 37.96
CA ALA A 262 -1.38 -6.46 39.04
C ALA A 262 -1.05 -6.99 40.45
N SER A 263 -1.14 -8.32 40.69
CA SER A 263 -1.02 -8.88 42.04
C SER A 263 -0.25 -10.21 42.18
N SER A 264 -0.01 -10.95 41.08
CA SER A 264 0.91 -12.08 41.06
C SER A 264 2.10 -11.73 40.17
N VAL A 265 3.31 -11.70 40.75
CA VAL A 265 4.52 -11.34 40.00
C VAL A 265 5.09 -12.60 39.34
N ASP A 266 5.03 -12.63 38.01
CA ASP A 266 5.67 -13.70 37.24
C ASP A 266 7.20 -13.60 37.36
N PRO A 267 7.93 -14.71 37.31
CA PRO A 267 9.38 -14.67 37.27
C PRO A 267 9.86 -13.89 36.03
N PRO A 268 10.99 -13.18 36.13
CA PRO A 268 11.57 -12.46 35.01
C PRO A 268 12.05 -13.46 33.95
N ASN A 269 12.15 -13.00 32.70
CA ASN A 269 12.67 -13.81 31.60
C ASN A 269 14.07 -14.40 31.88
N GLN A 270 14.91 -13.69 32.62
CA GLN A 270 16.18 -14.20 33.13
C GLN A 270 16.24 -14.02 34.64
N ALA A 271 16.70 -15.05 35.35
CA ALA A 271 16.80 -15.02 36.80
C ALA A 271 17.69 -13.85 37.28
N ALA A 272 17.12 -12.98 38.11
CA ALA A 272 17.83 -11.85 38.70
C ALA A 272 18.80 -12.36 39.77
N THR A 273 20.06 -12.57 39.40
CA THR A 273 21.12 -12.99 40.32
C THR A 273 21.90 -11.78 40.78
N TRP A 274 22.09 -11.63 42.09
CA TRP A 274 22.84 -10.51 42.63
C TRP A 274 24.29 -10.54 42.13
N GLY A 275 24.83 -9.38 41.77
CA GLY A 275 26.17 -9.26 41.16
C GLY A 275 26.24 -9.60 39.67
N THR A 276 25.14 -10.01 39.04
CA THR A 276 25.07 -10.26 37.59
C THR A 276 24.18 -9.21 36.92
N PRO A 277 24.69 -8.44 35.92
CA PRO A 277 23.86 -7.49 35.21
C PRO A 277 22.82 -8.19 34.32
N LEU A 278 21.57 -7.72 34.35
CA LEU A 278 20.56 -8.12 33.38
C LEU A 278 20.84 -7.49 32.00
N PRO A 279 20.41 -8.12 30.90
CA PRO A 279 20.54 -7.57 29.56
C PRO A 279 19.96 -6.15 29.42
N ALA A 280 20.70 -5.26 28.77
CA ALA A 280 20.31 -3.86 28.59
C ALA A 280 19.16 -3.65 27.56
N ASN A 281 18.80 -4.69 26.80
CA ASN A 281 17.75 -4.66 25.77
C ASN A 281 16.36 -5.09 26.29
N CYS A 282 16.15 -4.98 27.61
CA CYS A 282 14.93 -5.33 28.35
C CYS A 282 14.63 -6.83 28.50
N THR A 283 15.27 -7.71 27.71
CA THR A 283 14.99 -9.17 27.73
C THR A 283 15.35 -9.87 29.03
N GLY A 284 16.02 -9.18 29.95
CA GLY A 284 16.19 -9.65 31.31
C GLY A 284 14.88 -9.80 32.08
N CYS A 285 13.93 -8.88 31.87
CA CYS A 285 12.65 -8.89 32.61
C CYS A 285 11.48 -9.31 31.72
N HIS A 286 11.38 -8.74 30.51
CA HIS A 286 10.28 -9.00 29.58
C HIS A 286 10.77 -9.05 28.13
N LYS A 287 9.98 -9.66 27.24
CA LYS A 287 10.28 -9.71 25.80
C LYS A 287 10.48 -8.32 25.20
N SER A 288 11.13 -8.21 24.04
CA SER A 288 11.56 -6.94 23.48
C SER A 288 11.21 -6.81 21.98
N ASN A 289 11.99 -6.03 21.23
CA ASN A 289 11.78 -5.78 19.79
C ASN A 289 12.38 -6.87 18.89
N ASN A 290 12.18 -6.75 17.57
CA ASN A 290 12.74 -7.67 16.57
C ASN A 290 14.24 -7.96 16.71
N ALA A 291 15.05 -6.94 17.01
CA ALA A 291 16.51 -7.07 17.10
C ALA A 291 16.96 -7.95 18.28
N SER A 292 16.10 -8.13 19.29
CA SER A 292 16.41 -8.94 20.47
C SER A 292 16.31 -10.45 20.24
N GLY A 293 15.66 -10.90 19.16
CA GLY A 293 15.34 -12.33 18.93
C GLY A 293 14.21 -12.88 19.81
N ASP A 294 13.91 -12.28 20.96
CA ASP A 294 12.78 -12.64 21.84
C ASP A 294 11.68 -11.58 21.77
N VAL A 295 10.92 -11.63 20.68
CA VAL A 295 9.98 -10.57 20.29
C VAL A 295 8.70 -10.63 21.10
N MET A 296 8.23 -9.47 21.57
CA MET A 296 7.00 -9.36 22.35
C MET A 296 5.76 -9.76 21.54
N ALA A 297 4.93 -10.64 22.13
CA ALA A 297 3.74 -11.19 21.48
C ALA A 297 2.42 -10.84 22.19
N THR A 298 2.46 -10.15 23.35
CA THR A 298 1.26 -9.78 24.10
C THR A 298 0.41 -8.76 23.34
N GLY A 299 -0.92 -8.93 23.36
CA GLY A 299 -1.84 -8.04 22.65
C GLY A 299 -1.56 -8.01 21.15
N SER A 300 -1.29 -6.84 20.59
CA SER A 300 -0.95 -6.66 19.17
C SER A 300 0.55 -6.39 18.92
N HIS A 301 1.43 -6.60 19.90
CA HIS A 301 2.86 -6.31 19.73
C HIS A 301 3.47 -7.07 18.56
N ALA A 302 3.15 -8.35 18.38
CA ALA A 302 3.67 -9.16 17.27
C ALA A 302 3.45 -8.50 15.90
N LYS A 303 2.33 -7.80 15.69
CA LYS A 303 2.08 -7.10 14.40
C LYS A 303 2.87 -5.80 14.24
N HIS A 304 3.29 -5.18 15.34
CA HIS A 304 3.95 -3.88 15.31
C HIS A 304 5.47 -3.98 15.41
N VAL A 305 6.01 -4.93 16.17
CA VAL A 305 7.44 -4.98 16.51
C VAL A 305 8.17 -6.19 15.94
N ASN A 306 7.49 -7.09 15.21
CA ASN A 306 8.07 -8.28 14.58
C ASN A 306 8.13 -8.15 13.05
N ALA A 307 9.34 -8.17 12.49
CA ALA A 307 9.57 -8.13 11.05
C ALA A 307 9.03 -9.37 10.33
N ALA A 308 9.01 -10.53 11.01
CA ALA A 308 8.50 -11.78 10.43
C ALA A 308 6.97 -11.75 10.25
N GLU A 309 6.28 -10.85 10.94
CA GLU A 309 4.84 -10.68 10.82
C GLU A 309 4.51 -9.56 9.82
N LEU A 310 4.94 -8.31 10.09
CA LEU A 310 4.64 -7.16 9.24
C LEU A 310 5.62 -5.98 9.40
N TYR A 311 5.88 -5.51 10.63
CA TYR A 311 6.55 -4.21 10.87
C TYR A 311 7.59 -4.26 12.01
N THR A 312 8.48 -3.27 12.02
CA THR A 312 9.49 -3.03 13.07
C THR A 312 9.33 -1.64 13.70
N ILE A 313 8.17 -1.37 14.29
CA ILE A 313 7.87 -0.12 14.99
C ILE A 313 8.59 -0.07 16.33
N GLY A 314 9.33 1.00 16.59
CA GLY A 314 9.99 1.24 17.88
C GLY A 314 9.00 1.47 19.02
N CYS A 315 9.32 0.95 20.21
CA CYS A 315 8.48 1.05 21.41
C CYS A 315 8.11 2.49 21.77
N ASN A 316 9.04 3.44 21.55
CA ASN A 316 8.86 4.85 21.82
C ASN A 316 7.74 5.50 20.99
N LYS A 317 7.25 4.87 19.91
CA LYS A 317 6.09 5.40 19.18
C LYS A 317 4.81 5.37 20.04
N CYS A 318 4.68 4.38 20.93
CA CYS A 318 3.51 4.20 21.80
C CYS A 318 3.82 4.37 23.30
N HIS A 319 5.09 4.27 23.70
CA HIS A 319 5.56 4.40 25.08
C HIS A 319 6.57 5.55 25.23
N ALA A 320 6.31 6.67 24.56
CA ALA A 320 7.21 7.82 24.46
C ALA A 320 7.53 8.48 25.81
N GLY A 321 6.67 8.29 26.81
CA GLY A 321 6.89 8.77 28.18
C GLY A 321 7.78 7.84 29.02
N THR A 322 8.08 6.63 28.56
CA THR A 322 8.88 5.64 29.30
C THR A 322 10.21 5.37 28.62
N VAL A 323 10.22 5.28 27.29
CA VAL A 323 11.38 4.85 26.51
C VAL A 323 11.62 5.75 25.30
N ASN A 324 12.89 6.01 24.99
CA ASN A 324 13.27 6.75 23.77
C ASN A 324 13.55 5.82 22.56
N GLY A 325 13.90 6.41 21.42
CA GLY A 325 14.18 5.66 20.19
C GLY A 325 15.41 4.74 20.26
N ALA A 326 16.31 4.96 21.22
CA ALA A 326 17.46 4.09 21.49
C ALA A 326 17.14 2.97 22.50
N MET A 327 15.87 2.80 22.86
CA MET A 327 15.40 1.85 23.88
C MET A 327 15.92 2.13 25.30
N ALA A 328 16.38 3.34 25.57
CA ALA A 328 16.75 3.74 26.93
C ALA A 328 15.50 4.19 27.70
N ILE A 329 15.41 3.76 28.96
CA ILE A 329 14.39 4.24 29.92
C ILE A 329 14.71 5.69 30.24
N ILE A 330 13.79 6.60 29.92
CA ILE A 330 13.97 8.05 30.12
C ILE A 330 13.24 8.57 31.36
N ASP A 331 12.21 7.85 31.80
CA ASP A 331 11.51 8.13 33.05
C ASP A 331 11.41 6.83 33.88
N PRO A 332 12.34 6.63 34.82
CA PRO A 332 12.29 5.51 35.74
C PRO A 332 10.99 5.45 36.54
N SER A 333 10.41 6.59 36.91
CA SER A 333 9.18 6.64 37.70
C SER A 333 7.99 6.08 36.91
N ALA A 334 7.89 6.37 35.61
CA ALA A 334 6.90 5.75 34.73
C ALA A 334 7.21 4.27 34.44
N HIS A 335 8.47 3.84 34.46
CA HIS A 335 8.80 2.44 34.21
C HIS A 335 8.40 1.51 35.37
N VAL A 336 8.50 1.98 36.62
CA VAL A 336 8.29 1.14 37.83
C VAL A 336 7.08 1.54 38.69
N ASN A 337 6.05 2.19 38.12
CA ASN A 337 4.84 2.62 38.84
C ASN A 337 3.71 1.57 38.95
N ALA A 338 4.00 0.31 38.61
CA ALA A 338 3.03 -0.78 38.53
C ALA A 338 1.86 -0.55 37.56
N LYS A 339 2.04 0.30 36.54
CA LYS A 339 1.07 0.55 35.47
C LYS A 339 1.66 0.22 34.10
N VAL A 340 0.77 0.01 33.12
CA VAL A 340 1.12 0.07 31.70
C VAL A 340 0.91 1.50 31.22
N ASN A 341 2.01 2.23 31.02
CA ASN A 341 1.99 3.63 30.62
C ASN A 341 2.02 3.75 29.09
N ILE A 342 1.01 4.39 28.52
CA ILE A 342 0.82 4.57 27.09
C ILE A 342 0.93 6.06 26.80
N ALA A 343 1.87 6.43 25.94
CA ALA A 343 2.15 7.80 25.55
C ALA A 343 2.57 7.80 24.07
N PHE A 344 1.67 8.23 23.19
CA PHE A 344 1.99 8.30 21.77
C PHE A 344 2.99 9.42 21.50
N ASN A 345 3.97 9.15 20.65
CA ASN A 345 5.00 10.13 20.30
C ASN A 345 4.40 11.25 19.43
N SER A 346 4.41 12.48 19.96
CA SER A 346 3.88 13.68 19.31
C SER A 346 4.62 14.10 18.03
N LEU A 347 5.84 13.61 17.83
CA LEU A 347 6.67 13.86 16.64
C LEU A 347 6.60 12.72 15.62
N SER A 348 5.59 11.85 15.74
CA SER A 348 5.45 10.67 14.88
C SER A 348 4.05 10.59 14.26
N THR A 349 3.85 9.60 13.39
CA THR A 349 2.55 9.26 12.82
C THR A 349 1.51 8.77 13.83
N ALA A 350 1.86 8.64 15.12
CA ALA A 350 0.91 8.36 16.20
C ALA A 350 0.47 9.62 16.97
N SER A 351 0.93 10.81 16.57
CA SER A 351 0.61 12.08 17.23
C SER A 351 -0.91 12.30 17.32
N GLY A 352 -1.38 12.79 18.47
CA GLY A 352 -2.81 12.99 18.75
C GLY A 352 -3.60 11.70 19.01
N GLY A 353 -2.95 10.54 19.03
CA GLY A 353 -3.59 9.26 19.30
C GLY A 353 -4.19 9.16 20.70
N THR A 354 -5.28 8.41 20.81
CA THR A 354 -5.95 8.07 22.07
C THR A 354 -6.03 6.56 22.27
N TYR A 355 -6.04 6.10 23.52
CA TYR A 355 -6.19 4.69 23.86
C TYR A 355 -7.42 4.49 24.77
N GLY A 356 -8.36 3.64 24.36
CA GLY A 356 -9.62 3.42 25.08
C GLY A 356 -10.46 4.70 25.19
N GLY A 357 -10.35 5.62 24.23
CA GLY A 357 -10.98 6.94 24.26
C GLY A 357 -10.29 7.97 25.17
N GLN A 358 -9.22 7.60 25.85
CA GLN A 358 -8.46 8.50 26.73
C GLN A 358 -7.28 9.12 25.98
N ALA A 359 -7.08 10.44 26.18
CA ALA A 359 -5.90 11.14 25.70
C ALA A 359 -4.65 10.58 26.41
N THR A 360 -3.53 10.53 25.69
CA THR A 360 -2.25 10.08 26.26
C THR A 360 -1.39 11.29 26.71
N PRO A 361 -0.58 11.20 27.78
CA PRO A 361 -0.23 10.01 28.55
C PRO A 361 -1.39 9.39 29.34
N TYR A 362 -1.54 8.07 29.25
CA TYR A 362 -2.57 7.29 29.94
C TYR A 362 -1.94 6.07 30.60
N ALA A 363 -2.31 5.80 31.85
CA ALA A 363 -1.82 4.66 32.61
C ALA A 363 -2.98 3.72 32.95
N LYS A 364 -2.82 2.43 32.68
CA LYS A 364 -3.80 1.39 33.03
C LYS A 364 -3.17 0.31 33.89
N ASP A 365 -4.02 -0.40 34.63
CA ASP A 365 -3.58 -1.55 35.42
C ASP A 365 -3.16 -2.73 34.52
N PRO A 366 -2.02 -3.37 34.79
CA PRO A 366 -1.61 -4.58 34.10
C PRO A 366 -2.64 -5.70 34.25
N GLY A 367 -2.82 -6.51 33.20
CA GLY A 367 -3.79 -7.61 33.19
C GLY A 367 -5.25 -7.21 32.92
N THR A 368 -5.58 -5.92 32.87
CA THR A 368 -6.93 -5.46 32.48
C THR A 368 -7.14 -5.50 30.96
N ALA A 369 -8.41 -5.47 30.51
CA ALA A 369 -8.79 -5.53 29.10
C ALA A 369 -8.11 -4.46 28.22
N TYR A 370 -7.89 -4.77 26.95
CA TYR A 370 -7.30 -3.86 25.99
C TYR A 370 -8.29 -2.81 25.46
N GLY A 371 -7.78 -1.64 25.07
CA GLY A 371 -8.55 -0.52 24.53
C GLY A 371 -8.44 -0.35 23.01
N GLN A 372 -9.35 0.45 22.47
CA GLN A 372 -9.33 0.91 21.07
C GLN A 372 -8.28 1.99 20.85
N CYS A 373 -7.61 1.97 19.69
CA CYS A 373 -6.67 3.00 19.28
C CYS A 373 -7.34 3.92 18.25
N SER A 374 -7.46 5.22 18.56
CA SER A 374 -8.12 6.19 17.67
C SER A 374 -7.18 7.34 17.35
N ASN A 375 -7.42 8.03 16.22
CA ASN A 375 -6.63 9.16 15.73
C ASN A 375 -5.14 8.84 15.48
N VAL A 376 -4.82 7.58 15.17
CA VAL A 376 -3.46 7.14 14.82
C VAL A 376 -3.38 7.02 13.29
N TYR A 377 -2.45 7.72 12.64
CA TYR A 377 -2.37 7.75 11.16
C TYR A 377 -2.27 6.37 10.52
N CYS A 378 -1.53 5.45 11.15
CA CYS A 378 -1.40 4.07 10.67
C CYS A 378 -2.74 3.31 10.60
N HIS A 379 -3.77 3.78 11.31
CA HIS A 379 -5.13 3.22 11.28
C HIS A 379 -6.08 4.08 10.43
N SER A 380 -5.55 4.91 9.54
CA SER A 380 -6.36 5.70 8.60
C SER A 380 -6.57 4.98 7.28
N ASN A 381 -7.52 5.47 6.48
CA ASN A 381 -7.70 5.07 5.09
C ASN A 381 -6.64 5.65 4.14
N GLY A 382 -5.62 6.35 4.66
CA GLY A 382 -4.61 7.06 3.89
C GLY A 382 -5.15 8.33 3.26
N GLN A 383 -6.21 8.24 2.45
CA GLN A 383 -6.81 9.39 1.77
C GLN A 383 -8.28 9.14 1.46
N ASN A 384 -9.13 10.12 1.75
CA ASN A 384 -10.57 10.05 1.46
C ASN A 384 -10.87 10.08 -0.05
N ASN A 385 -12.08 9.66 -0.41
CA ASN A 385 -12.60 9.88 -1.76
C ASN A 385 -12.74 11.39 -2.03
N GLY A 386 -12.30 11.85 -3.20
CA GLY A 386 -12.18 13.27 -3.52
C GLY A 386 -10.82 13.87 -3.14
N GLY A 387 -9.91 13.06 -2.58
CA GLY A 387 -8.51 13.41 -2.39
C GLY A 387 -8.22 14.29 -1.18
N THR A 388 -9.23 14.78 -0.47
CA THR A 388 -9.05 15.71 0.66
C THR A 388 -9.38 15.05 1.99
N GLY A 389 -8.45 15.18 2.95
CA GLY A 389 -8.61 14.65 4.31
C GLY A 389 -8.44 13.12 4.43
N ILE A 390 -8.50 12.65 5.68
CA ILE A 390 -8.29 11.26 6.07
C ILE A 390 -9.35 10.83 7.09
N THR A 391 -9.73 9.55 7.04
CA THR A 391 -10.67 8.94 7.98
C THR A 391 -9.95 7.85 8.76
N TYR A 392 -10.16 7.80 10.06
CA TYR A 392 -9.52 6.85 10.97
C TYR A 392 -10.46 5.70 11.32
N THR A 393 -9.93 4.48 11.24
CA THR A 393 -10.51 3.29 11.86
C THR A 393 -10.06 3.19 13.31
N GLN A 394 -10.86 2.52 14.16
CA GLN A 394 -10.58 2.36 15.58
C GLN A 394 -10.35 0.90 15.94
N PRO A 395 -9.23 0.28 15.52
CA PRO A 395 -8.94 -1.10 15.88
C PRO A 395 -8.72 -1.26 17.39
N THR A 396 -9.13 -2.40 17.92
CA THR A 396 -8.92 -2.78 19.33
C THR A 396 -7.60 -3.51 19.48
N TRP A 397 -6.75 -3.04 20.40
CA TRP A 397 -5.49 -3.72 20.70
C TRP A 397 -5.75 -5.16 21.19
N GLY A 398 -4.98 -6.12 20.70
CA GLY A 398 -5.21 -7.55 20.94
C GLY A 398 -6.33 -8.20 20.10
N ASN A 399 -7.09 -7.45 19.31
CA ASN A 399 -8.08 -8.00 18.38
C ASN A 399 -7.58 -7.90 16.93
N ALA A 400 -7.01 -8.99 16.42
CA ALA A 400 -6.46 -9.06 15.07
C ALA A 400 -7.49 -8.76 13.96
N ALA A 401 -8.77 -9.12 14.14
CA ALA A 401 -9.80 -8.91 13.13
C ALA A 401 -10.09 -7.42 12.90
N SER A 402 -9.98 -6.59 13.94
CA SER A 402 -10.26 -5.16 13.84
C SER A 402 -9.21 -4.37 13.06
N GLY A 403 -7.98 -4.90 12.95
CA GLY A 403 -6.86 -4.31 12.20
C GLY A 403 -6.43 -5.14 10.99
N ALA A 404 -7.30 -6.01 10.48
CA ALA A 404 -6.99 -6.85 9.32
C ALA A 404 -6.90 -6.01 8.03
N CYS A 405 -6.16 -6.51 7.04
CA CYS A 405 -6.13 -5.88 5.72
C CYS A 405 -7.54 -5.73 5.16
N GLY A 406 -7.88 -4.56 4.63
CA GLY A 406 -9.23 -4.24 4.16
C GLY A 406 -10.09 -3.44 5.13
N THR A 407 -9.74 -3.36 6.42
CA THR A 407 -10.55 -2.63 7.42
C THR A 407 -10.35 -1.11 7.38
N CYS A 408 -9.18 -0.66 6.91
CA CYS A 408 -8.83 0.77 6.86
C CYS A 408 -9.05 1.35 5.45
N HIS A 409 -8.58 0.64 4.43
CA HIS A 409 -8.87 0.94 3.03
C HIS A 409 -9.16 -0.36 2.28
N GLY A 410 -9.94 -0.28 1.19
CA GLY A 410 -10.27 -1.44 0.38
C GLY A 410 -9.02 -2.18 -0.14
N THR A 411 -9.10 -3.51 -0.19
CA THR A 411 -8.06 -4.37 -0.78
C THR A 411 -8.75 -5.52 -1.49
N SER A 412 -8.46 -5.74 -2.77
CA SER A 412 -8.98 -6.90 -3.50
C SER A 412 -8.30 -8.22 -3.13
N HIS A 413 -7.30 -8.18 -2.23
CA HIS A 413 -6.36 -9.29 -2.01
C HIS A 413 -6.47 -10.01 -0.68
N HIS A 414 -7.33 -9.54 0.23
CA HIS A 414 -7.58 -10.20 1.51
C HIS A 414 -9.07 -10.41 1.77
N GLY A 415 -9.85 -10.61 0.70
CA GLY A 415 -11.31 -10.77 0.79
C GLY A 415 -12.07 -9.48 1.13
N GLY A 416 -11.39 -8.33 1.12
CA GLY A 416 -12.01 -7.02 1.29
C GLY A 416 -12.64 -6.49 -0.01
N ALA A 417 -13.46 -5.44 0.12
CA ALA A 417 -13.98 -4.72 -1.03
C ALA A 417 -12.84 -4.04 -1.81
N GLU A 418 -12.99 -3.93 -3.14
CA GLU A 418 -12.06 -3.16 -3.97
C GLU A 418 -12.02 -1.69 -3.51
N ILE A 419 -10.83 -1.09 -3.57
CA ILE A 419 -10.66 0.32 -3.24
C ILE A 419 -11.46 1.18 -4.25
N ALA A 420 -12.33 2.02 -3.71
CA ALA A 420 -13.26 2.82 -4.52
C ALA A 420 -12.89 4.31 -4.61
N THR A 421 -11.82 4.74 -3.93
CA THR A 421 -11.42 6.15 -3.89
C THR A 421 -10.81 6.61 -5.21
N GLY A 422 -11.11 7.85 -5.61
CA GLY A 422 -10.54 8.46 -6.81
C GLY A 422 -10.90 7.68 -8.09
N SER A 423 -9.89 7.36 -8.91
CA SER A 423 -10.08 6.61 -10.16
C SER A 423 -9.77 5.12 -10.05
N HIS A 424 -9.65 4.56 -8.84
CA HIS A 424 -9.33 3.14 -8.67
C HIS A 424 -10.38 2.23 -9.32
N THR A 425 -11.67 2.48 -9.14
CA THR A 425 -12.74 1.66 -9.74
C THR A 425 -12.57 1.51 -11.26
N LYS A 426 -12.16 2.58 -11.95
CA LYS A 426 -11.90 2.58 -13.40
C LYS A 426 -10.66 1.77 -13.78
N HIS A 427 -9.54 1.99 -13.08
CA HIS A 427 -8.27 1.31 -13.38
C HIS A 427 -8.26 -0.16 -12.96
N LEU A 428 -8.99 -0.48 -11.89
CA LEU A 428 -9.21 -1.84 -11.46
C LEU A 428 -10.15 -2.53 -12.45
N ALA A 429 -11.31 -1.98 -12.79
CA ALA A 429 -12.25 -2.63 -13.72
C ALA A 429 -11.65 -2.93 -15.12
N ALA A 430 -10.64 -2.17 -15.56
CA ALA A 430 -10.10 -2.21 -16.93
C ALA A 430 -8.73 -2.91 -17.09
N SER A 431 -8.19 -3.56 -16.07
CA SER A 431 -6.81 -4.07 -16.14
C SER A 431 -6.70 -5.44 -16.82
N ALA A 432 -5.82 -5.54 -17.82
CA ALA A 432 -5.27 -6.81 -18.34
C ALA A 432 -4.62 -7.68 -17.25
N TYR A 433 -4.27 -7.04 -16.15
CA TYR A 433 -3.61 -7.59 -14.99
C TYR A 433 -4.65 -8.17 -14.03
N SER A 434 -4.37 -9.36 -13.51
CA SER A 434 -5.19 -10.02 -12.50
C SER A 434 -4.45 -10.04 -11.16
N GLY A 435 -5.20 -10.14 -10.07
CA GLY A 435 -4.61 -10.24 -8.75
C GLY A 435 -3.74 -9.04 -8.36
N GLN A 436 -2.62 -9.31 -7.68
CA GLN A 436 -1.81 -8.33 -6.95
C GLN A 436 -1.09 -7.35 -7.88
N THR A 437 -0.83 -7.80 -9.11
CA THR A 437 -0.15 -7.02 -10.15
C THR A 437 -0.90 -5.76 -10.56
N ARG A 438 -2.22 -5.69 -10.30
CA ARG A 438 -3.07 -4.52 -10.60
C ARG A 438 -2.66 -3.27 -9.82
N CYS A 439 -2.28 -3.42 -8.55
CA CYS A 439 -1.83 -2.30 -7.71
C CYS A 439 -0.39 -1.88 -8.04
N LEU A 440 0.45 -2.84 -8.43
CA LEU A 440 1.84 -2.60 -8.82
C LEU A 440 1.98 -1.74 -10.07
N VAL A 441 0.92 -1.57 -10.87
CA VAL A 441 0.93 -0.66 -12.01
C VAL A 441 1.23 0.79 -11.59
N CYS A 442 0.78 1.19 -10.41
CA CYS A 442 0.97 2.55 -9.89
C CYS A 442 1.78 2.60 -8.59
N HIS A 443 1.72 1.55 -7.76
CA HIS A 443 2.39 1.48 -6.47
C HIS A 443 3.60 0.52 -6.49
N ASN A 444 4.44 0.58 -7.53
CA ASN A 444 5.67 -0.23 -7.63
C ASN A 444 6.81 0.37 -6.78
N VAL A 445 6.60 0.43 -5.47
CA VAL A 445 7.54 1.02 -4.50
C VAL A 445 8.70 0.04 -4.29
N GLY A 446 9.62 0.00 -5.24
CA GLY A 446 10.77 -0.92 -5.27
C GLY A 446 11.36 -1.16 -6.66
N GLY A 447 10.71 -0.67 -7.73
CA GLY A 447 11.19 -0.88 -9.10
C GLY A 447 11.21 -2.36 -9.50
N LEU A 448 10.37 -3.17 -8.87
CA LEU A 448 10.36 -4.62 -9.05
C LEU A 448 9.74 -5.00 -10.39
N ALA A 449 10.20 -6.12 -10.96
CA ALA A 449 9.56 -6.71 -12.14
C ALA A 449 8.12 -7.15 -11.80
N PHE A 450 7.22 -7.13 -12.80
CA PHE A 450 5.81 -7.56 -12.70
C PHE A 450 5.63 -9.08 -12.54
N THR A 451 6.49 -9.73 -11.75
CA THR A 451 6.55 -11.19 -11.58
C THR A 451 6.33 -11.63 -10.13
N GLY A 452 5.98 -10.72 -9.21
CA GLY A 452 5.85 -11.02 -7.79
C GLY A 452 4.66 -10.33 -7.12
N GLY A 453 4.18 -10.94 -6.04
CA GLY A 453 3.07 -10.43 -5.22
C GLY A 453 3.37 -9.16 -4.41
N CYS A 454 2.34 -8.58 -3.81
CA CYS A 454 2.40 -7.31 -3.05
C CYS A 454 3.35 -7.36 -1.84
N THR A 455 3.72 -8.55 -1.36
CA THR A 455 4.67 -8.73 -0.26
C THR A 455 5.92 -7.89 -0.51
N GLN A 456 6.43 -7.88 -1.75
CA GLN A 456 7.70 -7.24 -2.08
C GLN A 456 7.64 -5.72 -2.32
N SER A 457 6.49 -5.15 -2.69
CA SER A 457 6.37 -3.71 -3.01
C SER A 457 5.95 -2.85 -1.82
N CYS A 458 5.14 -3.40 -0.91
CA CYS A 458 4.60 -2.62 0.22
C CYS A 458 5.03 -3.14 1.60
N HIS A 459 5.54 -4.39 1.69
CA HIS A 459 5.71 -5.08 2.99
C HIS A 459 7.13 -5.61 3.26
N VAL A 460 8.03 -5.70 2.27
CA VAL A 460 9.40 -6.17 2.54
C VAL A 460 10.35 -4.97 2.68
N GLY A 461 10.92 -4.84 3.88
CA GLY A 461 12.15 -4.08 4.13
C GLY A 461 12.06 -2.55 4.07
N THR A 462 10.95 -1.96 3.64
CA THR A 462 10.80 -0.50 3.62
C THR A 462 9.50 -0.07 4.28
N SER A 463 9.61 0.81 5.28
CA SER A 463 8.56 1.36 6.15
C SER A 463 7.46 2.17 5.44
N LYS A 464 7.29 2.00 4.12
CA LYS A 464 6.49 2.85 3.23
C LYS A 464 5.00 2.78 3.51
N HIS A 465 4.45 1.65 3.93
CA HIS A 465 3.04 1.61 4.35
C HIS A 465 2.76 2.46 5.61
N THR A 466 3.80 2.78 6.40
CA THR A 466 3.67 3.47 7.69
C THR A 466 4.31 4.87 7.72
N ASN A 467 4.77 5.36 6.57
CA ASN A 467 5.59 6.58 6.43
C ASN A 467 4.79 7.88 6.21
N GLN A 468 3.46 7.81 6.26
CA GLN A 468 2.58 8.94 5.94
C GLN A 468 2.67 9.45 4.50
N LYS A 469 2.81 8.54 3.54
CA LYS A 469 2.85 8.86 2.12
C LYS A 469 2.01 7.91 1.28
N VAL A 470 1.39 8.45 0.24
CA VAL A 470 0.80 7.69 -0.86
C VAL A 470 1.85 7.64 -1.98
N ASP A 471 2.75 6.65 -1.92
CA ASP A 471 3.87 6.53 -2.85
C ASP A 471 3.40 5.95 -4.21
N LEU A 472 3.60 6.70 -5.30
CA LEU A 472 3.32 6.27 -6.67
C LEU A 472 4.63 6.19 -7.46
N VAL A 473 4.87 5.04 -8.09
CA VAL A 473 5.97 4.81 -9.03
C VAL A 473 5.38 4.08 -10.23
N ILE A 474 5.30 4.78 -11.36
CA ILE A 474 4.76 4.23 -12.60
C ILE A 474 5.91 3.56 -13.37
N PRO A 475 5.83 2.26 -13.67
CA PRO A 475 6.89 1.56 -14.38
C PRO A 475 7.09 2.05 -15.81
N SER A 476 8.34 2.03 -16.29
CA SER A 476 8.75 2.61 -17.58
C SER A 476 8.09 1.97 -18.80
N ASN A 477 7.56 0.74 -18.69
CA ASN A 477 6.77 0.10 -19.74
C ASN A 477 5.42 0.80 -20.00
N PHE A 478 4.95 1.65 -19.09
CA PHE A 478 3.81 2.54 -19.30
C PHE A 478 4.19 3.92 -19.84
N GLY A 479 5.47 4.14 -20.11
CA GLY A 479 6.05 5.39 -20.63
C GLY A 479 7.38 5.68 -19.94
N ALA A 480 8.45 5.90 -20.71
CA ALA A 480 9.79 6.11 -20.12
C ALA A 480 9.86 7.34 -19.20
N SER A 481 8.96 8.31 -19.39
CA SER A 481 8.82 9.52 -18.58
C SER A 481 7.47 9.60 -17.88
N ALA A 482 6.78 8.46 -17.72
CA ALA A 482 5.49 8.35 -17.06
C ALA A 482 5.56 8.90 -15.63
N ALA A 483 4.67 9.85 -15.30
CA ALA A 483 4.67 10.49 -14.00
C ALA A 483 3.26 10.77 -13.47
N TYR A 484 3.13 10.80 -12.15
CA TYR A 484 2.00 11.43 -11.46
C TYR A 484 2.47 12.78 -10.92
N ASN A 485 1.83 13.86 -11.34
CA ASN A 485 2.28 15.24 -11.08
C ASN A 485 1.82 15.77 -9.71
N GLY A 486 1.46 14.88 -8.77
CA GLY A 486 1.01 15.23 -7.42
C GLY A 486 2.09 15.04 -6.36
N THR A 487 1.78 15.45 -5.13
CA THR A 487 2.63 15.14 -3.98
C THR A 487 2.24 13.79 -3.39
N PRO A 488 3.13 13.12 -2.64
CA PRO A 488 2.79 11.90 -1.93
C PRO A 488 2.09 12.18 -0.59
N ALA A 489 1.80 13.43 -0.24
CA ALA A 489 1.15 13.79 1.02
C ALA A 489 -0.31 13.32 1.02
N PRO A 490 -0.76 12.52 2.00
CA PRO A 490 -2.13 12.06 2.02
C PRO A 490 -3.10 13.20 2.33
N GLY A 491 -4.21 13.26 1.59
CA GLY A 491 -5.30 14.21 1.86
C GLY A 491 -5.11 15.63 1.29
N ASP A 492 -4.13 15.85 0.41
CA ASP A 492 -3.82 17.15 -0.21
C ASP A 492 -4.48 17.36 -1.59
N GLY A 493 -5.35 16.45 -2.01
CA GLY A 493 -6.03 16.45 -3.30
C GLY A 493 -5.55 15.35 -4.26
N TYR A 494 -6.11 15.37 -5.47
CA TYR A 494 -5.66 14.53 -6.58
C TYR A 494 -4.98 15.39 -7.65
N ASN A 495 -4.12 14.78 -8.47
CA ASN A 495 -3.40 15.46 -9.53
C ASN A 495 -3.46 14.69 -10.86
N THR A 496 -2.82 15.24 -11.89
CA THR A 496 -2.76 14.72 -13.26
C THR A 496 -1.62 13.73 -13.42
N CYS A 497 -1.81 12.74 -14.30
CA CYS A 497 -0.69 11.94 -14.81
C CYS A 497 -0.11 12.61 -16.07
N SER A 498 1.14 12.31 -16.44
CA SER A 498 1.77 12.76 -17.68
C SER A 498 2.60 11.65 -18.31
N ASN A 499 2.79 11.73 -19.65
CA ASN A 499 3.61 10.81 -20.44
C ASN A 499 3.24 9.31 -20.29
N ILE A 500 1.96 9.03 -20.02
CA ILE A 500 1.45 7.67 -19.90
C ILE A 500 1.03 7.17 -21.28
N ASN A 501 1.55 6.05 -21.73
CA ASN A 501 1.26 5.44 -23.04
C ASN A 501 -0.25 5.22 -23.27
N CYS A 502 -1.03 4.97 -22.22
CA CYS A 502 -2.49 4.80 -22.32
C CYS A 502 -3.28 6.13 -22.33
N HIS A 503 -2.66 7.25 -21.94
CA HIS A 503 -3.30 8.57 -21.80
C HIS A 503 -2.48 9.69 -22.48
N TYR A 504 -1.75 9.37 -23.55
CA TYR A 504 -0.70 10.21 -24.13
C TYR A 504 -1.17 11.48 -24.87
N SER A 505 -2.47 11.79 -24.91
CA SER A 505 -2.97 12.99 -25.60
C SER A 505 -2.79 14.26 -24.75
N THR A 506 -3.00 15.42 -25.38
CA THR A 506 -2.81 16.76 -24.81
C THR A 506 -3.68 17.08 -23.58
N THR A 507 -4.57 16.18 -23.16
CA THR A 507 -5.35 16.30 -21.92
C THR A 507 -5.39 14.95 -21.19
N THR A 508 -4.35 14.67 -20.39
CA THR A 508 -4.41 13.58 -19.41
C THR A 508 -5.46 13.92 -18.34
N PRO A 509 -6.37 12.99 -18.01
CA PRO A 509 -7.35 13.25 -16.97
C PRO A 509 -6.67 13.36 -15.60
N ALA A 510 -7.14 14.29 -14.76
CA ALA A 510 -6.80 14.30 -13.35
C ALA A 510 -7.38 13.05 -12.67
N TRP A 511 -6.61 12.48 -11.74
CA TRP A 511 -7.07 11.37 -10.92
C TRP A 511 -8.33 11.79 -10.14
N GLY A 512 -9.32 10.89 -10.07
CA GLY A 512 -10.63 11.16 -9.47
C GLY A 512 -11.62 11.92 -10.36
N THR A 513 -11.26 12.30 -11.59
CA THR A 513 -12.22 12.96 -12.50
C THR A 513 -13.25 11.97 -13.09
N ALA A 514 -14.49 12.45 -13.24
CA ALA A 514 -15.60 11.64 -13.74
C ALA A 514 -15.51 11.38 -15.25
N THR A 515 -14.89 12.28 -16.03
CA THR A 515 -14.98 12.30 -17.50
C THR A 515 -14.41 11.02 -18.14
N PRO A 516 -15.23 10.24 -18.87
CA PRO A 516 -14.75 9.12 -19.67
C PRO A 516 -13.86 9.64 -20.81
N ILE A 517 -12.74 8.96 -21.06
CA ILE A 517 -11.93 9.23 -22.26
C ILE A 517 -12.68 8.67 -23.47
N THR A 518 -13.06 9.54 -24.40
CA THR A 518 -13.63 9.14 -25.70
C THR A 518 -12.50 8.72 -26.66
N CYS A 519 -12.82 8.10 -27.81
CA CYS A 519 -11.81 7.75 -28.83
C CYS A 519 -10.88 8.93 -29.14
N VAL A 520 -11.46 10.11 -29.34
CA VAL A 520 -10.72 11.33 -29.70
C VAL A 520 -9.93 11.93 -28.54
N GLY A 521 -10.23 11.50 -27.31
CA GLY A 521 -9.39 11.76 -26.15
C GLY A 521 -8.04 11.04 -26.22
N CYS A 522 -7.86 10.00 -27.04
CA CYS A 522 -6.56 9.38 -27.32
C CYS A 522 -6.12 9.52 -28.78
N HIS A 523 -7.06 9.45 -29.72
CA HIS A 523 -6.86 9.52 -31.16
C HIS A 523 -7.47 10.80 -31.72
N THR A 524 -6.75 11.92 -31.67
CA THR A 524 -7.32 13.21 -32.10
C THR A 524 -7.80 13.12 -33.54
N LEU A 525 -8.93 13.78 -33.84
CA LEU A 525 -9.53 13.73 -35.17
C LEU A 525 -8.55 14.23 -36.24
N ALA A 526 -7.75 15.25 -35.94
CA ALA A 526 -6.72 15.77 -36.83
C ALA A 526 -5.66 14.71 -37.18
N VAL A 527 -5.14 13.97 -36.20
CA VAL A 527 -4.14 12.91 -36.44
C VAL A 527 -4.76 11.75 -37.21
N LEU A 528 -5.99 11.35 -36.88
CA LEU A 528 -6.69 10.31 -37.62
C LEU A 528 -6.88 10.69 -39.08
N LEU A 529 -7.43 11.89 -39.36
CA LEU A 529 -7.67 12.36 -40.72
C LEU A 529 -6.38 12.51 -41.55
N ALA A 530 -5.25 12.83 -40.91
CA ALA A 530 -3.94 12.91 -41.56
C ALA A 530 -3.28 11.53 -41.79
N SER A 531 -3.82 10.45 -41.20
CA SER A 531 -3.20 9.12 -41.21
C SER A 531 -3.84 8.19 -42.24
N GLY A 532 -3.15 7.94 -43.35
CA GLY A 532 -3.61 7.01 -44.39
C GLY A 532 -5.00 7.37 -44.94
N ALA A 533 -5.87 6.39 -45.14
CA ALA A 533 -7.17 6.58 -45.79
C ALA A 533 -8.33 6.90 -44.83
N HIS A 534 -8.09 7.26 -43.57
CA HIS A 534 -9.18 7.56 -42.62
C HIS A 534 -10.11 8.67 -43.12
N ALA A 535 -9.57 9.75 -43.71
CA ALA A 535 -10.36 10.84 -44.28
C ALA A 535 -11.32 10.44 -45.41
N LYS A 536 -11.23 9.19 -45.91
CA LYS A 536 -12.19 8.62 -46.88
C LYS A 536 -13.32 7.82 -46.21
N HIS A 537 -13.17 7.46 -44.95
CA HIS A 537 -14.04 6.51 -44.25
C HIS A 537 -14.72 7.08 -42.98
N ILE A 538 -14.14 8.11 -42.36
CA ILE A 538 -14.73 8.78 -41.20
C ILE A 538 -15.08 10.23 -41.54
N SER A 539 -16.03 10.79 -40.79
CA SER A 539 -16.43 12.19 -40.93
C SER A 539 -15.27 13.13 -40.60
N ALA A 540 -15.14 14.21 -41.37
CA ALA A 540 -14.19 15.27 -41.07
C ALA A 540 -14.67 16.20 -39.93
N THR A 541 -15.98 16.18 -39.63
CA THR A 541 -16.64 17.13 -38.73
C THR A 541 -17.36 16.49 -37.54
N ALA A 542 -17.64 15.19 -37.59
CA ALA A 542 -18.37 14.46 -36.57
C ALA A 542 -17.44 13.49 -35.80
N VAL A 543 -17.38 13.67 -34.49
CA VAL A 543 -16.62 12.79 -33.58
C VAL A 543 -17.32 11.43 -33.45
N PRO A 544 -16.63 10.30 -33.68
CA PRO A 544 -17.21 8.98 -33.45
C PRO A 544 -17.55 8.75 -31.96
N THR A 545 -18.79 8.36 -31.65
CA THR A 545 -19.23 8.01 -30.30
C THR A 545 -18.99 6.53 -30.00
N MET A 546 -18.44 6.20 -28.82
CA MET A 546 -18.04 4.82 -28.47
C MET A 546 -19.19 3.81 -28.42
N TYR A 547 -20.42 4.20 -28.12
CA TYR A 547 -21.54 3.26 -28.15
C TYR A 547 -21.99 2.89 -29.58
N SER A 548 -21.35 3.43 -30.62
CA SER A 548 -21.78 3.28 -32.02
C SER A 548 -20.67 2.77 -32.93
N TYR A 549 -19.67 2.06 -32.38
CA TYR A 549 -18.48 1.60 -33.09
C TYR A 549 -18.75 0.85 -34.40
N THR A 550 -19.93 0.26 -34.53
CA THR A 550 -20.30 -0.67 -35.61
C THR A 550 -21.27 -0.06 -36.62
N ALA A 551 -21.75 1.16 -36.35
CA ALA A 551 -22.79 1.80 -37.14
C ALA A 551 -22.24 2.49 -38.39
N ASN A 552 -23.02 2.47 -39.46
CA ASN A 552 -22.85 3.38 -40.57
C ASN A 552 -23.65 4.66 -40.30
N ARG A 553 -22.97 5.80 -40.15
CA ARG A 553 -23.57 7.12 -39.91
C ARG A 553 -23.31 8.09 -41.05
N SER A 554 -23.02 7.54 -42.24
CA SER A 554 -22.77 8.34 -43.44
C SER A 554 -23.97 9.23 -43.73
N THR A 555 -23.69 10.44 -44.20
CA THR A 555 -24.69 11.40 -44.66
C THR A 555 -24.67 11.42 -46.19
N ALA A 556 -25.48 12.29 -46.81
CA ALA A 556 -25.37 12.51 -48.25
C ALA A 556 -23.96 12.99 -48.66
N ALA A 557 -23.35 13.85 -47.85
CA ALA A 557 -22.08 14.52 -48.17
C ALA A 557 -20.83 13.68 -47.88
N GLU A 558 -20.84 12.83 -46.85
CA GLU A 558 -19.62 12.14 -46.38
C GLU A 558 -19.88 10.72 -45.86
N TYR A 559 -18.82 9.90 -45.95
CA TYR A 559 -18.79 8.60 -45.27
C TYR A 559 -18.45 8.81 -43.80
N ASN A 560 -19.17 8.11 -42.93
CA ASN A 560 -18.91 8.13 -41.49
C ASN A 560 -19.15 6.74 -40.91
N PHE A 561 -18.19 5.86 -41.12
CA PHE A 561 -18.22 4.51 -40.59
C PHE A 561 -17.63 4.49 -39.18
N GLY A 562 -18.29 3.76 -38.27
CA GLY A 562 -17.75 3.51 -36.94
C GLY A 562 -16.44 2.70 -36.99
N CYS A 563 -15.53 2.96 -36.06
CA CYS A 563 -14.16 2.45 -36.12
C CYS A 563 -14.08 0.91 -36.13
N SER A 564 -15.04 0.21 -35.52
CA SER A 564 -15.02 -1.26 -35.49
C SER A 564 -15.44 -1.93 -36.79
N THR A 565 -15.74 -1.13 -37.81
CA THR A 565 -15.80 -1.61 -39.20
C THR A 565 -14.45 -2.18 -39.63
N CYS A 566 -13.34 -1.66 -39.09
CA CYS A 566 -11.98 -2.10 -39.41
C CYS A 566 -11.11 -2.41 -38.18
N HIS A 567 -11.51 -1.97 -36.99
CA HIS A 567 -10.81 -2.23 -35.73
C HIS A 567 -11.55 -3.26 -34.85
N PRO A 568 -10.84 -4.01 -33.99
CA PRO A 568 -11.50 -4.94 -33.07
C PRO A 568 -12.28 -4.20 -31.98
N LEU A 569 -13.37 -4.80 -31.49
CA LEU A 569 -14.17 -4.26 -30.38
C LEU A 569 -13.57 -4.54 -28.99
N SER A 570 -12.64 -5.51 -28.90
CA SER A 570 -12.04 -5.92 -27.63
C SER A 570 -11.20 -4.79 -27.01
N ALA A 571 -11.45 -4.51 -25.73
CA ALA A 571 -10.63 -3.59 -24.94
C ALA A 571 -9.17 -4.05 -24.84
N THR A 572 -8.92 -5.37 -24.84
CA THR A 572 -7.57 -5.96 -24.78
C THR A 572 -6.67 -5.52 -25.94
N ASN A 573 -7.27 -5.26 -27.10
CA ASN A 573 -6.55 -4.83 -28.30
C ASN A 573 -6.26 -3.32 -28.32
N HIS A 574 -6.83 -2.53 -27.40
CA HIS A 574 -6.63 -1.07 -27.37
C HIS A 574 -5.43 -0.63 -26.53
N TYR A 575 -4.88 -1.52 -25.70
CA TYR A 575 -3.71 -1.22 -24.85
C TYR A 575 -2.49 -2.11 -25.12
N ASN A 576 -2.50 -2.93 -26.18
CA ASN A 576 -1.40 -3.86 -26.50
C ASN A 576 -0.26 -3.23 -27.32
N SER A 577 -0.25 -1.89 -27.48
CA SER A 577 0.76 -1.12 -28.24
C SER A 577 0.87 -1.46 -29.73
N VAL A 578 -0.12 -2.15 -30.32
CA VAL A 578 -0.18 -2.49 -31.74
C VAL A 578 -1.45 -1.89 -32.36
N ILE A 579 -1.36 -1.44 -33.62
CA ILE A 579 -2.54 -1.05 -34.40
C ILE A 579 -3.21 -2.33 -34.91
N ASN A 580 -4.24 -2.78 -34.19
CA ASN A 580 -4.99 -3.97 -34.56
C ASN A 580 -6.08 -3.62 -35.58
N VAL A 581 -6.13 -4.38 -36.67
CA VAL A 581 -7.16 -4.29 -37.70
C VAL A 581 -7.77 -5.66 -37.93
N THR A 582 -9.05 -5.70 -38.28
CA THR A 582 -9.78 -6.94 -38.53
C THR A 582 -10.95 -6.72 -39.46
N LEU A 583 -11.15 -7.66 -40.37
CA LEU A 583 -12.29 -7.75 -41.26
C LEU A 583 -13.20 -8.94 -40.93
N LYS A 584 -12.89 -9.72 -39.88
CA LYS A 584 -13.61 -10.95 -39.54
C LYS A 584 -15.11 -10.68 -39.40
N LYS A 585 -15.93 -11.48 -40.08
CA LYS A 585 -17.36 -11.26 -40.28
C LYS A 585 -18.25 -11.61 -39.09
N ASP A 586 -17.73 -12.38 -38.15
CA ASP A 586 -18.48 -13.04 -37.07
C ASP A 586 -17.80 -12.82 -35.71
N GLU A 587 -17.16 -11.67 -35.51
CA GLU A 587 -16.77 -11.23 -34.16
C GLU A 587 -18.02 -10.75 -33.40
N ALA A 588 -18.06 -10.99 -32.08
CA ALA A 588 -19.20 -10.58 -31.26
C ALA A 588 -19.40 -9.05 -31.34
N GLY A 589 -20.63 -8.62 -31.64
CA GLY A 589 -21.00 -7.21 -31.74
C GLY A 589 -20.69 -6.54 -33.08
N VAL A 590 -20.22 -7.25 -34.12
CA VAL A 590 -19.98 -6.64 -35.44
C VAL A 590 -21.24 -6.03 -36.07
N GLY A 591 -21.07 -4.92 -36.78
CA GLY A 591 -22.15 -4.24 -37.51
C GLY A 591 -22.52 -4.93 -38.83
N SER A 592 -23.66 -4.54 -39.40
CA SER A 592 -24.24 -5.15 -40.60
C SER A 592 -23.31 -5.14 -41.82
N LEU A 593 -22.50 -4.10 -42.00
CA LEU A 593 -21.54 -4.01 -43.12
C LEU A 593 -20.41 -5.02 -42.97
N ARG A 594 -19.81 -5.08 -41.78
CA ARG A 594 -18.68 -5.98 -41.51
C ARG A 594 -19.12 -7.45 -41.48
N ALA A 595 -20.35 -7.72 -41.05
CA ALA A 595 -20.92 -9.06 -41.11
C ALA A 595 -21.03 -9.65 -42.53
N LYS A 596 -20.94 -8.79 -43.56
CA LYS A 596 -20.96 -9.20 -44.97
C LYS A 596 -19.55 -9.40 -45.58
N ASN A 597 -18.48 -9.20 -44.80
CA ASN A 597 -17.13 -9.54 -45.25
C ASN A 597 -16.97 -11.06 -45.43
N SER A 598 -15.95 -11.49 -46.18
CA SER A 598 -15.61 -12.91 -46.35
C SER A 598 -14.49 -13.38 -45.41
N ALA A 599 -13.86 -12.48 -44.65
CA ALA A 599 -12.79 -12.82 -43.73
C ALA A 599 -13.27 -13.68 -42.55
N THR A 600 -12.51 -14.72 -42.22
CA THR A 600 -12.79 -15.69 -41.16
C THR A 600 -11.78 -15.64 -40.01
N THR A 601 -10.63 -14.97 -40.20
CA THR A 601 -9.56 -14.84 -39.20
C THR A 601 -9.20 -13.37 -38.95
N VAL A 602 -8.45 -13.13 -37.87
CA VAL A 602 -8.01 -11.79 -37.43
C VAL A 602 -6.51 -11.65 -37.68
N GLY A 603 -6.05 -10.45 -38.08
CA GLY A 603 -4.62 -10.11 -38.18
C GLY A 603 -4.18 -9.72 -39.59
N ILE A 604 -2.98 -9.14 -39.69
CA ILE A 604 -2.35 -8.75 -40.96
C ILE A 604 -1.49 -9.91 -41.45
N ASN A 605 -1.56 -10.24 -42.75
CA ASN A 605 -0.86 -11.37 -43.39
C ASN A 605 -1.25 -12.74 -42.82
N VAL A 606 -2.43 -12.85 -42.20
CA VAL A 606 -2.96 -14.13 -41.72
C VAL A 606 -3.88 -14.72 -42.79
N ALA A 607 -3.72 -16.01 -43.10
CA ALA A 607 -4.58 -16.69 -44.05
C ALA A 607 -6.07 -16.58 -43.63
N GLY A 608 -6.93 -16.15 -44.55
CA GLY A 608 -8.36 -15.93 -44.28
C GLY A 608 -8.71 -14.58 -43.62
N SER A 609 -7.74 -13.71 -43.35
CA SER A 609 -8.00 -12.38 -42.75
C SER A 609 -8.45 -11.33 -43.77
N GLY A 610 -8.05 -11.52 -45.02
CA GLY A 610 -8.26 -10.56 -46.09
C GLY A 610 -7.52 -9.24 -45.93
N ILE A 611 -6.48 -9.19 -45.08
CA ILE A 611 -5.63 -8.01 -44.87
C ILE A 611 -4.18 -8.39 -45.16
N ILE A 612 -3.55 -7.69 -46.10
CA ILE A 612 -2.16 -7.93 -46.49
C ILE A 612 -1.33 -6.65 -46.40
N GLY A 613 -0.05 -6.79 -46.04
CA GLY A 613 0.93 -5.71 -46.02
C GLY A 613 1.62 -5.51 -44.66
N THR A 614 2.07 -4.29 -44.39
CA THR A 614 2.77 -3.89 -43.17
C THR A 614 2.16 -2.60 -42.62
N SER A 615 1.73 -2.63 -41.34
CA SER A 615 1.16 -1.47 -40.67
C SER A 615 2.09 -0.25 -40.75
N LYS A 616 1.52 0.95 -40.88
CA LYS A 616 2.20 2.24 -41.11
C LYS A 616 2.95 2.39 -42.44
N THR A 617 3.01 1.35 -43.29
CA THR A 617 3.74 1.39 -44.56
C THR A 617 2.86 1.10 -45.77
N SER A 618 2.15 -0.04 -45.77
CA SER A 618 1.33 -0.48 -46.90
C SER A 618 0.27 -1.45 -46.39
N ILE A 619 -1.01 -1.19 -46.63
CA ILE A 619 -2.09 -2.11 -46.26
C ILE A 619 -3.11 -2.18 -47.39
N ARG A 620 -3.50 -3.40 -47.76
CA ARG A 620 -4.58 -3.67 -48.72
C ARG A 620 -5.55 -4.69 -48.14
N CYS A 621 -6.82 -4.50 -48.47
CA CYS A 621 -7.90 -5.39 -48.07
C CYS A 621 -8.41 -6.16 -49.30
N THR A 622 -8.73 -7.44 -49.14
CA THR A 622 -9.18 -8.31 -50.24
C THR A 622 -10.52 -9.01 -49.97
N MET A 623 -11.09 -8.83 -48.78
CA MET A 623 -12.29 -9.51 -48.30
C MET A 623 -13.33 -8.56 -47.67
N ALA A 624 -13.23 -7.26 -47.97
CA ALA A 624 -14.07 -6.22 -47.40
C ALA A 624 -15.32 -5.97 -48.26
N TYR A 625 -16.51 -6.11 -47.69
CA TYR A 625 -17.80 -5.93 -48.38
C TYR A 625 -17.96 -4.53 -48.99
N CYS A 626 -17.45 -3.49 -48.33
CA CYS A 626 -17.48 -2.11 -48.84
C CYS A 626 -16.71 -1.94 -50.16
N HIS A 627 -15.82 -2.88 -50.48
CA HIS A 627 -15.04 -2.96 -51.71
C HIS A 627 -15.41 -4.21 -52.51
N SER A 628 -16.69 -4.59 -52.48
CA SER A 628 -17.23 -5.69 -53.27
C SER A 628 -18.15 -5.19 -54.38
N ASN A 629 -18.60 -6.11 -55.21
CA ASN A 629 -19.65 -5.87 -56.20
C ASN A 629 -21.05 -5.63 -55.58
N GLY A 630 -21.20 -5.74 -54.25
CA GLY A 630 -22.46 -5.52 -53.54
C GLY A 630 -23.57 -6.54 -53.83
N ASN A 631 -23.31 -7.56 -54.66
CA ASN A 631 -24.30 -8.57 -55.04
C ASN A 631 -24.36 -9.70 -54.00
N ALA A 632 -25.41 -9.70 -53.18
CA ALA A 632 -25.57 -10.65 -52.07
C ALA A 632 -25.50 -12.13 -52.49
N ASP A 633 -25.99 -12.46 -53.68
CA ASP A 633 -26.06 -13.85 -54.16
C ASP A 633 -24.71 -14.33 -54.75
N ASN A 634 -23.80 -13.40 -55.08
CA ASN A 634 -22.48 -13.71 -55.64
C ASN A 634 -21.48 -12.58 -55.35
N LEU A 635 -21.06 -12.45 -54.09
CA LEU A 635 -20.14 -11.38 -53.69
C LEU A 635 -18.74 -11.59 -54.26
N VAL A 636 -18.28 -10.63 -55.05
CA VAL A 636 -16.92 -10.55 -55.58
C VAL A 636 -16.23 -9.38 -54.91
N TYR A 637 -15.09 -9.63 -54.27
CA TYR A 637 -14.33 -8.62 -53.52
C TYR A 637 -13.18 -8.09 -54.37
N ALA A 638 -13.09 -6.77 -54.49
CA ALA A 638 -11.97 -6.10 -55.10
C ALA A 638 -10.81 -5.98 -54.10
N VAL A 639 -9.59 -6.03 -54.61
CA VAL A 639 -8.41 -5.63 -53.83
C VAL A 639 -8.44 -4.11 -53.70
N THR A 640 -8.36 -3.59 -52.47
CA THR A 640 -8.36 -2.15 -52.26
C THR A 640 -7.07 -1.50 -52.79
N PRO A 641 -7.12 -0.20 -53.08
CA PRO A 641 -5.92 0.62 -53.14
C PRO A 641 -5.16 0.54 -51.82
N ASP A 642 -3.90 0.93 -51.86
CA ASP A 642 -3.08 0.99 -50.65
C ASP A 642 -3.62 2.04 -49.68
N TRP A 643 -3.79 1.65 -48.42
CA TRP A 643 -4.27 2.52 -47.34
C TRP A 643 -3.43 3.80 -47.15
N TYR A 644 -2.12 3.75 -47.46
CA TYR A 644 -1.19 4.86 -47.23
C TYR A 644 -0.87 5.68 -48.49
N GLY A 645 -1.54 5.46 -49.63
CA GLY A 645 -1.28 6.28 -50.82
C GLY A 645 -1.90 5.85 -52.15
N GLY A 646 -2.87 4.91 -52.15
CA GLY A 646 -3.52 4.44 -53.38
C GLY A 646 -4.87 5.09 -53.68
N SER A 647 -5.29 5.02 -54.95
CA SER A 647 -6.65 5.37 -55.38
C SER A 647 -7.13 4.41 -56.47
N PHE A 648 -8.45 4.25 -56.60
CA PHE A 648 -9.04 3.63 -57.79
C PHE A 648 -8.85 4.54 -59.01
N THR A 649 -8.51 3.95 -60.16
CA THR A 649 -8.25 4.67 -61.43
C THR A 649 -9.33 4.38 -62.46
N GLY A 650 -9.57 5.32 -63.39
CA GLY A 650 -10.58 5.17 -64.45
C GLY A 650 -12.01 5.23 -63.92
N ASP A 651 -12.89 4.36 -64.45
CA ASP A 651 -14.28 4.28 -64.05
C ASP A 651 -14.44 3.68 -62.64
N LYS A 652 -14.82 4.53 -61.69
CA LYS A 652 -14.92 4.17 -60.26
C LYS A 652 -15.94 3.06 -59.99
N CYS A 653 -17.04 3.01 -60.74
CA CYS A 653 -18.07 1.98 -60.60
C CYS A 653 -17.54 0.62 -61.06
N ALA A 654 -16.81 0.62 -62.17
CA ALA A 654 -16.22 -0.58 -62.76
C ALA A 654 -15.14 -1.22 -61.87
N ASN A 655 -14.54 -0.47 -60.94
CA ASN A 655 -13.55 -1.02 -60.00
C ASN A 655 -14.17 -1.99 -58.96
N CYS A 656 -15.49 -1.97 -58.73
CA CYS A 656 -16.13 -2.79 -57.68
C CYS A 656 -17.25 -3.68 -58.21
N HIS A 657 -18.28 -3.11 -58.85
CA HIS A 657 -19.49 -3.83 -59.26
C HIS A 657 -19.74 -3.77 -60.77
N GLY A 658 -18.77 -3.25 -61.52
CA GLY A 658 -18.93 -3.05 -62.95
C GLY A 658 -19.67 -1.78 -63.33
N ASN A 659 -19.83 -1.60 -64.63
CA ASN A 659 -20.62 -0.51 -65.18
C ASN A 659 -21.33 -0.93 -66.47
N ALA A 660 -22.59 -0.54 -66.62
CA ALA A 660 -23.38 -0.84 -67.81
C ALA A 660 -22.92 0.03 -69.00
N PRO A 661 -22.96 -0.47 -70.25
CA PRO A 661 -23.64 -1.70 -70.69
C PRO A 661 -22.75 -2.96 -70.74
N ASN A 662 -21.42 -2.86 -70.59
CA ASN A 662 -20.53 -4.00 -70.59
C ASN A 662 -19.73 -4.05 -69.28
N SER A 663 -20.09 -4.99 -68.41
CA SER A 663 -19.40 -5.19 -67.15
C SER A 663 -18.56 -6.47 -67.18
N THR A 664 -17.27 -6.34 -66.90
CA THR A 664 -16.36 -7.49 -66.69
C THR A 664 -16.45 -8.06 -65.28
N ILE A 665 -17.05 -7.33 -64.33
CA ILE A 665 -17.31 -7.79 -62.97
C ILE A 665 -18.81 -8.12 -62.87
N ALA A 666 -19.14 -9.36 -62.50
CA ALA A 666 -20.53 -9.75 -62.30
C ALA A 666 -21.15 -8.88 -61.18
N GLY A 667 -22.02 -7.93 -61.54
CA GLY A 667 -22.83 -7.15 -60.59
C GLY A 667 -24.10 -7.90 -60.20
N SER A 668 -25.16 -7.18 -59.80
CA SER A 668 -26.50 -7.78 -59.77
C SER A 668 -26.88 -8.28 -61.17
N LYS A 669 -27.59 -9.40 -61.26
CA LYS A 669 -28.03 -10.02 -62.53
C LYS A 669 -28.69 -8.98 -63.45
N SER A 670 -29.45 -8.07 -62.87
CA SER A 670 -30.06 -6.86 -63.44
C SER A 670 -29.15 -5.97 -64.32
N HIS A 671 -27.85 -5.90 -64.03
CA HIS A 671 -26.90 -4.98 -64.68
C HIS A 671 -25.81 -5.71 -65.50
N TYR A 672 -25.78 -7.04 -65.45
CA TYR A 672 -24.73 -7.82 -66.08
C TYR A 672 -25.04 -8.10 -67.56
N ASN A 673 -24.22 -7.53 -68.45
CA ASN A 673 -24.12 -7.92 -69.84
C ASN A 673 -22.63 -7.87 -70.21
N ASN A 674 -22.10 -8.91 -70.85
CA ASN A 674 -20.69 -9.03 -71.23
C ASN A 674 -20.45 -8.81 -72.76
N ARG A 675 -21.47 -8.39 -73.51
CA ARG A 675 -21.53 -8.44 -74.99
C ARG A 675 -22.27 -7.26 -75.64
N PHE A 676 -22.11 -6.06 -75.10
CA PHE A 676 -22.57 -4.85 -75.80
C PHE A 676 -21.64 -4.54 -76.99
N LEU A 677 -22.22 -4.55 -78.20
CA LEU A 677 -21.61 -4.31 -79.53
C LEU A 677 -20.65 -5.40 -80.09
N GLY A 678 -21.12 -6.66 -80.19
CA GLY A 678 -20.50 -7.62 -81.11
C GLY A 678 -21.06 -9.05 -81.09
N TYR A 679 -22.02 -9.33 -81.98
CA TYR A 679 -22.33 -10.63 -82.61
C TYR A 679 -22.27 -11.92 -81.76
N THR A 680 -23.38 -12.33 -81.13
CA THR A 680 -23.89 -13.73 -81.08
C THR A 680 -25.18 -13.79 -80.25
N SER A 681 -25.95 -14.86 -80.45
CA SER A 681 -27.36 -15.10 -80.16
C SER A 681 -27.78 -15.20 -78.68
N THR A 682 -27.44 -14.24 -77.82
CA THR A 682 -27.96 -14.21 -76.44
C THR A 682 -28.27 -12.77 -75.99
N PRO A 683 -29.55 -12.39 -75.81
CA PRO A 683 -29.94 -11.05 -75.35
C PRO A 683 -29.57 -10.84 -73.88
N GLY A 684 -29.08 -9.65 -73.48
CA GLY A 684 -28.76 -9.37 -72.08
C GLY A 684 -29.06 -7.93 -71.66
N GLY A 685 -29.71 -7.75 -70.50
CA GLY A 685 -29.82 -6.51 -69.72
C GLY A 685 -30.88 -5.47 -70.13
N HIS A 686 -31.50 -4.81 -69.13
CA HIS A 686 -32.26 -3.55 -69.28
C HIS A 686 -31.33 -2.40 -69.71
N GLN A 687 -30.98 -2.33 -71.00
CA GLN A 687 -29.96 -1.41 -71.52
C GLN A 687 -30.49 -0.05 -71.97
N ILE A 688 -29.53 0.89 -72.06
CA ILE A 688 -29.52 2.26 -72.56
C ILE A 688 -30.61 2.53 -73.61
N GLY A 689 -31.80 2.84 -73.10
CA GLY A 689 -32.99 3.03 -73.92
C GLY A 689 -33.50 1.69 -74.45
N ILE A 690 -34.82 1.52 -74.37
CA ILE A 690 -35.50 0.43 -75.07
C ILE A 690 -35.10 0.57 -76.54
N HIS A 691 -34.41 -0.42 -77.10
CA HIS A 691 -33.84 -0.38 -78.46
C HIS A 691 -32.57 0.49 -78.61
N ALA A 692 -31.51 0.16 -77.87
CA ALA A 692 -30.16 0.71 -78.06
C ALA A 692 -29.62 0.50 -79.49
N MET A 693 -30.03 -0.60 -80.15
CA MET A 693 -29.86 -0.83 -81.59
C MET A 693 -31.13 -0.47 -82.38
N GLY A 694 -31.05 -0.45 -83.71
CA GLY A 694 -32.12 -0.01 -84.62
C GLY A 694 -33.52 -0.58 -84.30
N ILE A 695 -34.54 0.27 -84.44
CA ILE A 695 -35.94 -0.06 -84.18
C ILE A 695 -36.49 -0.91 -85.35
N TYR A 696 -37.01 -2.10 -85.05
CA TYR A 696 -37.55 -3.03 -86.04
C TYR A 696 -38.95 -2.62 -86.54
N SER A 697 -39.21 -2.83 -87.84
CA SER A 697 -40.56 -2.92 -88.40
C SER A 697 -40.65 -4.13 -89.32
N SER A 698 -41.50 -5.09 -88.96
CA SER A 698 -41.76 -6.29 -89.76
C SER A 698 -42.38 -5.93 -91.14
N PRO A 699 -42.06 -6.65 -92.25
CA PRO A 699 -41.33 -7.93 -92.27
C PRO A 699 -39.86 -7.88 -92.73
N THR A 700 -39.33 -6.80 -93.31
CA THR A 700 -37.98 -6.86 -93.95
C THR A 700 -37.15 -5.57 -93.96
N GLY A 701 -37.29 -4.64 -93.01
CA GLY A 701 -36.39 -3.48 -93.01
C GLY A 701 -36.27 -2.72 -91.69
N LEU A 702 -35.04 -2.27 -91.39
CA LEU A 702 -34.78 -1.13 -90.50
C LEU A 702 -35.75 0.01 -90.86
N ALA A 703 -36.24 0.76 -89.86
CA ALA A 703 -37.10 1.91 -90.09
C ALA A 703 -36.65 2.75 -91.31
N LYS A 704 -37.53 2.95 -92.29
CA LYS A 704 -37.23 3.69 -93.53
C LYS A 704 -37.10 5.20 -93.29
N ALA A 705 -36.32 5.84 -94.16
CA ALA A 705 -35.86 7.23 -94.07
C ALA A 705 -36.99 8.26 -93.80
N GLY A 706 -36.71 9.15 -92.84
CA GLY A 706 -37.63 10.12 -92.23
C GLY A 706 -37.36 10.27 -90.73
N THR A 707 -36.80 9.25 -90.09
CA THR A 707 -36.18 9.32 -88.76
C THR A 707 -34.74 9.80 -88.88
N THR A 708 -34.49 11.11 -88.81
CA THR A 708 -33.10 11.60 -88.71
C THR A 708 -32.53 11.22 -87.33
N GLY A 709 -31.56 10.29 -87.32
CA GLY A 709 -30.88 9.77 -86.13
C GLY A 709 -30.88 8.23 -86.10
N ARG A 710 -29.71 7.60 -86.29
CA ARG A 710 -29.56 6.13 -86.39
C ARG A 710 -29.81 5.37 -85.07
N SER A 711 -29.97 6.05 -83.94
CA SER A 711 -29.95 5.44 -82.61
C SER A 711 -31.06 5.99 -81.70
N SER A 712 -31.74 5.12 -80.94
CA SER A 712 -32.65 5.54 -79.85
C SER A 712 -31.87 6.10 -78.65
N HIS A 713 -30.59 5.75 -78.52
CA HIS A 713 -29.68 6.35 -77.56
C HIS A 713 -29.11 7.68 -78.09
N GLY A 714 -29.02 8.69 -77.22
CA GLY A 714 -28.32 9.96 -77.51
C GLY A 714 -29.21 11.17 -77.80
N ASN A 715 -30.52 10.98 -78.05
CA ASN A 715 -31.47 12.10 -78.20
C ASN A 715 -32.53 12.12 -77.07
N PRO A 716 -32.32 12.93 -76.02
CA PRO A 716 -33.24 13.01 -74.88
C PRO A 716 -34.62 13.56 -75.23
N ALA A 717 -34.81 14.19 -76.40
CA ALA A 717 -36.10 14.72 -76.82
C ALA A 717 -37.08 13.64 -77.28
N THR A 718 -36.60 12.44 -77.60
CA THR A 718 -37.44 11.37 -78.18
C THR A 718 -37.29 10.01 -77.52
N ALA A 719 -36.29 9.83 -76.66
CA ALA A 719 -36.05 8.58 -75.96
C ALA A 719 -35.32 8.82 -74.62
N THR A 720 -35.76 8.12 -73.58
CA THR A 720 -35.08 8.10 -72.29
C THR A 720 -33.96 7.07 -72.35
N THR A 721 -32.73 7.51 -72.07
CA THR A 721 -31.62 6.59 -71.84
C THR A 721 -31.72 6.03 -70.43
N ILE A 722 -31.93 4.72 -70.33
CA ILE A 722 -31.93 4.01 -69.05
C ILE A 722 -30.48 3.82 -68.59
N SER A 723 -30.16 4.37 -67.42
CA SER A 723 -28.87 4.24 -66.73
C SER A 723 -29.12 4.09 -65.22
N CYS A 724 -28.07 3.88 -64.43
CA CYS A 724 -28.15 3.68 -62.98
C CYS A 724 -28.97 4.78 -62.29
N ASN A 725 -28.87 6.02 -62.77
CA ASN A 725 -29.59 7.16 -62.20
C ASN A 725 -31.11 7.07 -62.34
N ILE A 726 -31.63 6.30 -63.30
CA ILE A 726 -33.08 6.13 -63.45
C ILE A 726 -33.63 5.29 -62.30
N CYS A 727 -32.87 4.31 -61.81
CA CYS A 727 -33.32 3.32 -60.81
C CYS A 727 -32.72 3.53 -59.41
N HIS A 728 -31.58 4.21 -59.32
CA HIS A 728 -30.83 4.45 -58.09
C HIS A 728 -30.57 5.95 -57.91
N TYR A 729 -31.57 6.78 -58.19
CA TYR A 729 -31.44 8.24 -58.31
C TYR A 729 -30.88 8.91 -57.06
N ALA A 730 -31.26 8.44 -55.87
CA ALA A 730 -30.67 8.92 -54.62
C ALA A 730 -29.17 8.63 -54.51
N THR A 731 -28.71 7.49 -55.02
CA THR A 731 -27.29 7.10 -54.95
C THR A 731 -26.46 7.75 -56.06
N VAL A 732 -26.99 7.81 -57.28
CA VAL A 732 -26.31 8.33 -58.48
C VAL A 732 -27.31 9.15 -59.29
N THR A 733 -27.09 10.45 -59.44
CA THR A 733 -27.98 11.33 -60.23
C THR A 733 -27.50 11.51 -61.67
N THR A 734 -26.29 11.02 -61.98
CA THR A 734 -25.61 11.27 -63.25
C THR A 734 -26.15 10.34 -64.34
N ALA A 735 -26.75 10.93 -65.38
CA ALA A 735 -27.36 10.18 -66.48
C ALA A 735 -26.35 9.58 -67.48
N ARG A 736 -25.07 9.94 -67.38
CA ARG A 736 -24.04 9.60 -68.37
C ARG A 736 -22.76 9.21 -67.64
N ASN A 737 -22.10 8.16 -68.13
CA ASN A 737 -20.75 7.76 -67.74
C ASN A 737 -19.96 7.50 -69.03
N ASP A 738 -19.33 8.56 -69.52
CA ASP A 738 -18.45 8.52 -70.68
C ASP A 738 -17.06 7.98 -70.34
N GLU A 739 -16.81 7.62 -69.07
CA GLU A 739 -15.58 6.93 -68.64
C GLU A 739 -15.65 5.40 -68.83
N ASN A 740 -16.82 4.84 -69.13
CA ASN A 740 -16.99 3.42 -69.43
C ASN A 740 -16.22 3.03 -70.69
N THR A 741 -15.55 1.87 -70.69
CA THR A 741 -14.71 1.39 -71.81
C THR A 741 -15.47 1.29 -73.14
N VAL A 742 -16.76 0.99 -73.10
CA VAL A 742 -17.62 0.96 -74.28
C VAL A 742 -18.04 2.37 -74.68
N CYS A 743 -18.54 3.16 -73.72
CA CYS A 743 -19.00 4.51 -74.00
C CYS A 743 -17.89 5.37 -74.61
N LYS A 744 -16.65 5.24 -74.14
CA LYS A 744 -15.47 5.95 -74.67
C LYS A 744 -15.21 5.76 -76.16
N THR A 745 -15.64 4.64 -76.74
CA THR A 745 -15.47 4.38 -78.18
C THR A 745 -16.33 5.31 -79.03
N CYS A 746 -17.44 5.80 -78.48
CA CYS A 746 -18.40 6.70 -79.13
C CYS A 746 -18.43 8.09 -78.47
N HIS A 747 -18.01 8.21 -77.21
CA HIS A 747 -18.05 9.45 -76.41
C HIS A 747 -16.63 9.90 -76.05
N TYR A 748 -16.07 10.81 -76.85
CA TYR A 748 -14.70 11.32 -76.69
C TYR A 748 -14.57 12.77 -77.18
N ALA A 749 -13.55 13.47 -76.70
CA ALA A 749 -13.28 14.86 -77.10
C ALA A 749 -13.03 14.95 -78.61
N GLY A 750 -13.74 15.84 -79.30
CA GLY A 750 -13.64 15.99 -80.76
C GLY A 750 -14.67 15.20 -81.57
N ASN A 751 -15.46 14.31 -80.96
CA ASN A 751 -16.62 13.71 -81.64
C ASN A 751 -17.81 14.68 -81.63
N THR A 752 -18.26 15.14 -82.80
CA THR A 752 -19.38 16.10 -82.94
C THR A 752 -20.76 15.51 -82.63
N VAL A 753 -20.91 14.18 -82.69
CA VAL A 753 -22.18 13.47 -82.41
C VAL A 753 -22.17 12.85 -81.00
N GLY A 754 -20.99 12.57 -80.46
CA GLY A 754 -20.77 11.98 -79.15
C GLY A 754 -19.74 12.75 -78.33
N ALA A 755 -19.93 14.05 -78.13
CA ALA A 755 -19.01 14.82 -77.30
C ALA A 755 -18.99 14.30 -75.85
N LEU A 756 -17.82 14.38 -75.20
CA LEU A 756 -17.71 14.12 -73.76
C LEU A 756 -18.59 15.11 -73.02
N ALA A 757 -19.49 14.57 -72.20
CA ALA A 757 -20.31 15.37 -71.31
C ALA A 757 -19.68 15.49 -69.92
N GLY A 758 -18.66 14.68 -69.63
CA GLY A 758 -17.82 14.75 -68.45
C GLY A 758 -18.59 14.53 -67.16
N ASN A 759 -18.71 13.27 -66.71
CA ASN A 759 -19.04 13.03 -65.31
C ASN A 759 -18.51 11.67 -64.81
N PRO A 760 -17.59 11.65 -63.82
CA PRO A 760 -16.94 10.43 -63.34
C PRO A 760 -17.83 9.59 -62.39
N ALA A 761 -19.15 9.57 -62.60
CA ALA A 761 -20.15 8.89 -61.77
C ALA A 761 -20.04 9.28 -60.28
N ALA A 762 -20.26 10.57 -59.98
CA ALA A 762 -20.28 11.04 -58.60
C ALA A 762 -21.45 10.42 -57.80
N ILE A 763 -21.14 9.95 -56.60
CA ILE A 763 -22.14 9.47 -55.64
C ILE A 763 -22.88 10.66 -55.06
N ALA A 764 -24.19 10.73 -55.28
CA ALA A 764 -25.04 11.83 -54.84
C ALA A 764 -25.36 11.74 -53.34
N ASP A 765 -25.72 10.55 -52.85
CA ASP A 765 -25.94 10.28 -51.43
C ASP A 765 -25.08 9.10 -50.96
N LYS A 766 -24.01 9.41 -50.23
CA LYS A 766 -23.09 8.40 -49.68
C LYS A 766 -23.75 7.48 -48.65
N SER A 767 -24.81 7.93 -47.97
CA SER A 767 -25.60 7.10 -47.06
C SER A 767 -26.37 5.98 -47.77
N LYS A 768 -26.54 6.07 -49.09
CA LYS A 768 -27.22 5.08 -49.94
C LYS A 768 -26.27 4.20 -50.76
N HIS A 769 -25.00 4.57 -50.90
CA HIS A 769 -24.04 3.81 -51.71
C HIS A 769 -23.45 2.59 -50.97
N VAL A 770 -23.08 2.75 -49.70
CA VAL A 770 -22.43 1.68 -48.91
C VAL A 770 -23.15 1.51 -47.57
N ASN A 771 -24.37 0.97 -47.62
CA ASN A 771 -25.21 0.75 -46.42
C ASN A 771 -25.70 -0.70 -46.24
N GLY A 772 -25.23 -1.62 -47.08
CA GLY A 772 -25.59 -3.04 -47.01
C GLY A 772 -26.87 -3.40 -47.75
N LEU A 773 -27.53 -2.44 -48.40
CA LEU A 773 -28.76 -2.62 -49.17
C LEU A 773 -28.57 -2.16 -50.61
N VAL A 774 -29.36 -2.74 -51.53
CA VAL A 774 -29.50 -2.25 -52.90
C VAL A 774 -30.67 -1.27 -52.92
N ASN A 775 -30.38 0.02 -52.75
CA ASN A 775 -31.40 1.06 -52.63
C ASN A 775 -31.97 1.43 -54.01
N VAL A 776 -33.22 1.08 -54.28
CA VAL A 776 -33.94 1.47 -55.51
C VAL A 776 -34.74 2.74 -55.23
N GLU A 777 -34.48 3.78 -56.01
CA GLU A 777 -35.22 5.04 -56.01
C GLU A 777 -35.26 5.58 -57.44
N PHE A 778 -36.45 5.71 -58.00
CA PHE A 778 -36.63 6.09 -59.39
C PHE A 778 -36.46 7.59 -59.55
N GLN A 779 -35.80 7.99 -60.63
CA GLN A 779 -35.84 9.38 -61.07
C GLN A 779 -37.27 9.71 -61.52
N PRO A 780 -37.92 10.79 -61.01
CA PRO A 780 -39.32 11.10 -61.32
C PRO A 780 -39.48 11.72 -62.72
N ILE A 781 -39.24 10.91 -63.76
CA ILE A 781 -39.33 11.32 -65.17
C ILE A 781 -40.43 10.54 -65.90
N SER A 782 -41.02 11.17 -66.91
CA SER A 782 -41.84 10.46 -67.90
C SER A 782 -40.93 9.75 -68.89
N MET A 783 -41.02 8.42 -68.94
CA MET A 783 -40.24 7.60 -69.88
C MET A 783 -40.62 7.92 -71.32
N LEU A 784 -39.62 8.20 -72.16
CA LEU A 784 -39.78 8.43 -73.60
C LEU A 784 -39.29 7.21 -74.38
N SER A 785 -40.03 6.82 -75.42
CA SER A 785 -39.69 5.69 -76.29
C SER A 785 -39.83 6.08 -77.76
N LYS A 786 -38.69 6.10 -78.47
CA LYS A 786 -38.65 6.31 -79.93
C LYS A 786 -39.25 5.14 -80.72
N ALA A 787 -39.30 3.96 -80.12
CA ALA A 787 -39.86 2.78 -80.76
C ALA A 787 -41.38 2.87 -80.94
N GLN A 788 -42.08 3.51 -80.00
CA GLN A 788 -43.53 3.70 -79.99
C GLN A 788 -44.33 2.38 -79.93
N VAL A 789 -45.43 2.36 -79.19
CA VAL A 789 -46.37 1.25 -79.18
C VAL A 789 -46.96 1.08 -80.58
N ARG A 790 -47.07 -0.18 -81.05
CA ARG A 790 -47.66 -0.50 -82.36
C ARG A 790 -49.04 0.17 -82.51
N GLN A 791 -49.26 0.88 -83.63
CA GLN A 791 -50.44 1.72 -83.84
C GLN A 791 -51.77 1.01 -83.56
N LYS A 792 -51.94 -0.23 -84.05
CA LYS A 792 -53.13 -1.06 -83.82
C LYS A 792 -53.47 -1.19 -82.33
N TYR A 793 -52.47 -1.46 -81.49
CA TYR A 793 -52.66 -1.66 -80.06
C TYR A 793 -52.75 -0.34 -79.31
N TYR A 794 -52.12 0.73 -79.80
CA TYR A 794 -52.32 2.07 -79.22
C TYR A 794 -53.79 2.50 -79.29
N VAL A 795 -54.50 2.17 -80.37
CA VAL A 795 -55.91 2.56 -80.56
C VAL A 795 -56.92 1.56 -80.00
N THR A 796 -56.63 0.25 -79.97
CA THR A 796 -57.62 -0.77 -79.55
C THR A 796 -57.42 -1.32 -78.13
N HIS A 797 -56.28 -1.06 -77.48
CA HIS A 797 -56.00 -1.54 -76.12
C HIS A 797 -55.93 -0.38 -75.13
N THR A 798 -55.96 -0.74 -73.84
CA THR A 798 -55.71 0.13 -72.68
C THR A 798 -54.36 0.88 -72.73
N TYR A 799 -53.51 0.70 -73.75
CA TYR A 799 -52.23 1.40 -73.89
C TYR A 799 -52.36 2.91 -74.13
N SER A 800 -53.49 3.40 -74.66
CA SER A 800 -53.74 4.85 -74.74
C SER A 800 -54.01 5.48 -73.37
N SER A 801 -54.33 4.70 -72.33
CA SER A 801 -54.52 5.24 -70.97
C SER A 801 -53.21 5.47 -70.23
N VAL A 802 -52.10 4.88 -70.70
CA VAL A 802 -50.79 4.92 -70.03
C VAL A 802 -49.69 5.59 -70.85
N TRP A 803 -49.84 5.65 -72.18
CA TRP A 803 -48.91 6.32 -73.10
C TRP A 803 -49.57 7.49 -73.82
N THR A 804 -48.79 8.54 -74.07
CA THR A 804 -49.13 9.65 -74.95
C THR A 804 -48.31 9.55 -76.23
N ARG A 805 -48.99 9.58 -77.37
CA ARG A 805 -48.39 9.61 -78.71
C ARG A 805 -47.99 11.03 -79.09
N ASN A 806 -46.70 11.26 -79.34
CA ASN A 806 -46.16 12.57 -79.72
C ASN A 806 -45.77 12.61 -81.21
N VAL A 807 -46.12 13.70 -81.91
CA VAL A 807 -45.78 14.03 -83.31
C VAL A 807 -46.31 13.06 -84.40
N GLY A 808 -46.77 11.86 -84.05
CA GLY A 808 -47.37 10.88 -84.98
C GLY A 808 -46.80 9.48 -84.79
N TYR A 809 -47.10 8.53 -85.69
CA TYR A 809 -46.56 7.17 -85.62
C TYR A 809 -45.45 6.97 -86.64
N LYS A 810 -44.24 6.61 -86.19
CA LYS A 810 -43.08 6.28 -87.05
C LYS A 810 -42.71 7.40 -88.05
N VAL A 811 -42.74 8.67 -87.62
CA VAL A 811 -42.32 9.85 -88.40
C VAL A 811 -41.12 10.56 -87.74
N SER A 812 -40.57 11.60 -88.39
CA SER A 812 -39.51 12.42 -87.77
C SER A 812 -39.99 13.02 -86.45
N GLY A 813 -39.15 12.99 -85.41
CA GLY A 813 -39.51 13.48 -84.07
C GLY A 813 -40.54 12.65 -83.29
N SER A 814 -41.22 11.68 -83.92
CA SER A 814 -42.26 10.90 -83.23
C SER A 814 -41.72 10.00 -82.14
N HIS A 815 -42.43 9.93 -81.02
CA HIS A 815 -42.10 9.09 -79.88
C HIS A 815 -43.34 8.92 -78.99
N ASP A 816 -43.29 7.97 -78.07
CA ASP A 816 -44.33 7.79 -77.05
C ASP A 816 -43.76 8.20 -75.69
N SER A 817 -44.53 8.91 -74.89
CA SER A 817 -44.17 9.32 -73.53
C SER A 817 -45.13 8.74 -72.50
N ALA A 818 -44.62 8.25 -71.38
CA ALA A 818 -45.46 7.77 -70.29
C ALA A 818 -46.27 8.94 -69.69
N LYS A 819 -47.57 8.70 -69.44
CA LYS A 819 -48.48 9.70 -68.86
C LYS A 819 -48.19 10.00 -67.40
N VAL A 820 -47.64 9.04 -66.68
CA VAL A 820 -47.29 9.16 -65.26
C VAL A 820 -45.77 9.06 -65.13
N PRO A 821 -45.11 10.01 -64.44
CA PRO A 821 -43.69 9.89 -64.11
C PRO A 821 -43.41 8.64 -63.28
N LEU A 822 -42.18 8.12 -63.36
CA LEU A 822 -41.77 7.01 -62.49
C LEU A 822 -41.94 7.39 -61.01
N ASN A 823 -42.48 6.47 -60.22
CA ASN A 823 -42.69 6.64 -58.79
C ASN A 823 -42.36 5.33 -58.06
N THR A 824 -41.33 5.35 -57.21
CA THR A 824 -40.88 4.15 -56.48
C THR A 824 -41.96 3.56 -55.59
N ALA A 825 -42.73 4.39 -54.88
CA ALA A 825 -43.70 3.92 -53.90
C ALA A 825 -44.86 3.12 -54.53
N THR A 826 -45.22 3.42 -55.77
CA THR A 826 -46.34 2.75 -56.47
C THR A 826 -45.90 1.80 -57.57
N MET A 827 -44.65 1.92 -58.05
CA MET A 827 -44.17 1.17 -59.21
C MET A 827 -43.08 0.14 -58.91
N TRP A 828 -42.52 0.09 -57.69
CA TRP A 828 -41.51 -0.89 -57.27
C TRP A 828 -41.98 -1.67 -56.04
N ASP A 829 -41.92 -3.00 -56.12
CA ASP A 829 -42.11 -3.88 -54.97
C ASP A 829 -40.76 -4.45 -54.53
N ALA A 830 -40.28 -4.01 -53.36
CA ALA A 830 -38.98 -4.41 -52.83
C ALA A 830 -38.91 -5.88 -52.39
N GLY A 831 -40.05 -6.50 -52.03
CA GLY A 831 -40.09 -7.89 -51.56
C GLY A 831 -40.01 -8.90 -52.69
N THR A 832 -40.79 -8.66 -53.75
CA THR A 832 -40.84 -9.51 -54.94
C THR A 832 -39.83 -9.11 -56.02
N LYS A 833 -39.23 -7.91 -55.89
CA LYS A 833 -38.31 -7.29 -56.85
C LYS A 833 -38.95 -7.06 -58.23
N THR A 834 -40.23 -6.70 -58.26
CA THR A 834 -41.02 -6.48 -59.50
C THR A 834 -41.36 -5.00 -59.73
N CYS A 835 -41.67 -4.64 -60.97
CA CYS A 835 -42.11 -3.30 -61.35
C CYS A 835 -43.47 -3.34 -62.08
N SER A 836 -44.35 -2.36 -61.87
CA SER A 836 -45.70 -2.35 -62.47
C SER A 836 -45.87 -1.41 -63.68
N ASN A 837 -44.93 -0.50 -63.96
CA ASN A 837 -45.12 0.54 -65.00
C ASN A 837 -43.83 1.05 -65.70
N VAL A 838 -42.78 0.22 -65.77
CA VAL A 838 -41.56 0.59 -66.50
C VAL A 838 -41.66 0.08 -67.93
N ALA A 839 -42.22 0.90 -68.81
CA ALA A 839 -42.36 0.85 -70.28
C ALA A 839 -42.74 -0.46 -71.01
N CYS A 840 -42.21 -1.59 -70.57
CA CYS A 840 -42.52 -2.96 -70.96
C CYS A 840 -43.28 -3.75 -69.88
N HIS A 841 -43.23 -3.30 -68.62
CA HIS A 841 -43.81 -3.98 -67.46
C HIS A 841 -45.27 -3.60 -67.20
N MET A 842 -46.02 -3.36 -68.28
CA MET A 842 -47.41 -2.89 -68.30
C MET A 842 -48.40 -3.99 -67.86
N GLY A 843 -48.26 -4.50 -66.63
CA GLY A 843 -49.05 -5.60 -66.06
C GLY A 843 -48.38 -6.98 -66.12
N ASN A 844 -47.19 -7.08 -66.72
CA ASN A 844 -46.38 -8.31 -66.70
C ASN A 844 -45.50 -8.34 -65.43
N SER A 845 -45.59 -9.41 -64.64
CA SER A 845 -44.81 -9.60 -63.42
C SER A 845 -43.43 -10.19 -63.69
N VAL A 846 -42.51 -9.38 -64.22
CA VAL A 846 -41.10 -9.77 -64.38
C VAL A 846 -40.29 -9.29 -63.18
N LYS A 847 -39.47 -10.16 -62.58
CA LYS A 847 -38.57 -9.78 -61.49
C LYS A 847 -37.22 -9.33 -62.06
N TRP A 848 -36.60 -8.37 -61.40
CA TRP A 848 -35.26 -7.90 -61.77
C TRP A 848 -34.15 -8.95 -61.62
N THR A 849 -34.43 -10.07 -60.95
CA THR A 849 -33.54 -11.22 -60.81
C THR A 849 -33.74 -12.31 -61.86
N ASP A 850 -34.80 -12.23 -62.67
CA ASP A 850 -35.15 -13.27 -63.62
C ASP A 850 -34.18 -13.27 -64.83
N ASN A 851 -34.01 -14.45 -65.43
CA ASN A 851 -33.23 -14.70 -66.66
C ASN A 851 -31.79 -14.15 -66.65
N ASP A 852 -31.12 -14.11 -65.50
CA ASP A 852 -29.77 -13.54 -65.38
C ASP A 852 -29.65 -12.09 -65.91
N GLY A 853 -30.75 -11.32 -65.84
CA GLY A 853 -30.83 -9.96 -66.38
C GLY A 853 -31.22 -9.88 -67.86
N ALA A 854 -31.39 -11.00 -68.55
CA ALA A 854 -31.87 -11.04 -69.93
C ALA A 854 -33.38 -10.75 -69.98
N THR A 855 -33.73 -9.51 -70.33
CA THR A 855 -35.11 -9.18 -70.73
C THR A 855 -35.21 -9.33 -72.24
N GLU A 856 -35.96 -10.33 -72.70
CA GLU A 856 -36.21 -10.54 -74.13
C GLU A 856 -37.45 -9.77 -74.57
N CYS A 857 -37.62 -9.58 -75.87
CA CYS A 857 -38.82 -8.95 -76.43
C CYS A 857 -40.11 -9.64 -75.93
N ILE A 858 -40.08 -10.97 -75.77
CA ILE A 858 -41.24 -11.76 -75.29
C ILE A 858 -41.50 -11.61 -73.78
N SER A 859 -40.50 -11.18 -72.99
CA SER A 859 -40.70 -10.82 -71.59
C SER A 859 -41.62 -9.60 -71.43
N CYS A 860 -41.85 -8.87 -72.52
CA CYS A 860 -42.58 -7.61 -72.56
C CYS A 860 -43.78 -7.65 -73.52
N HIS A 861 -43.78 -8.60 -74.47
CA HIS A 861 -44.77 -8.71 -75.53
C HIS A 861 -45.36 -10.13 -75.57
N GLY A 862 -46.68 -10.26 -75.50
CA GLY A 862 -47.36 -11.56 -75.60
C GLY A 862 -47.28 -12.21 -76.99
N SER A 863 -46.86 -11.47 -78.01
CA SER A 863 -46.48 -11.96 -79.35
C SER A 863 -45.63 -10.91 -80.09
N LEU A 864 -44.72 -11.35 -80.97
CA LEU A 864 -43.72 -10.49 -81.64
C LEU A 864 -44.22 -9.86 -82.94
#